data_AF-A0A0L6Z5F5-F1
#
_entry.id   AF-A0A0L6Z5F5-F1
#
_cell.length_a   1.000
_cell.length_b   1.000
_cell.length_c   1.000
_cell.angle_alpha   90.00
_cell.angle_beta   90.00
_cell.angle_gamma   90.00
#
_symmetry.space_group_name_H-M   'P 1'
#
loop_
_entity.id
_entity.type
_entity.pdbx_description
1 polymer ?
#
loop_
_entity_poly.entity_id
_entity_poly.type
_entity_poly.pdbx_seq_one_letter_code
_entity_poly.pdbx_strand_id
1 'polypeptide(L)'
;MKNKKLISLVITGAIMVGYTPSIFALETQKVVEPAKVEDKLIAAATKISKEEAIKISKEILKTYFNTEIDEKKFNYNINLREDYYNRGKDNFIWDISWNMNSAKQYFNSWASINANDGKVISINIYKGNAGETPSISKITEEEAKKVAENFIKKINPKEFKEVQLNDNAIASSPYDLYNYNFNFIRKANGITFDGNYITVQVNGAASEVTGYNFNWDDNIQLPSKDADIDVNKANKLLKDNIKMNLNYRIPVDKYGQYDNVLTPKLVYVPTFKDGQMVDAKDGKLINPNVAGDGKVTYRDLTEKEKEEFYSKSKEVKNFEKELDRESAEKIIKQTLKDVYSKDLEISNISYRDVQNNYGYYQGNNKAWSATFKGVGGNNYTPDDGFIEINAENGAILSIRRYYYPEKVVVKPTVSKEDAYKKAIELIGKYYPDKVKQIKTEQSFYDQTYYINGKESAIPRYYFNFARSVNGITFMENNISVAIDSETGELLEISCNWSNDIKFPTITRIVSEDEAKELYANTYSTELQYSKVNVSKDTKKPVFEAKLVYKPVSKLNGNLYGEYINIDAVTGRPVDYSGNEIDNNINAFKEKIKGNKYEKELLLLAKSSIIDTKTFDSSKVATRLDLIKMLVNAKGYRPYILRDIEDLKFKSGYQKGEENYNYLQMAVSYNIIENTEGDIDFKAELTREEVAKYLVKALGYEDLAKVNKIFVLQNKDSNEVDQNLKGYVSIVEGLNLMDLKDGNFKPKEKTTMLELAVSVYNSLGKLQRAMY
;
A
#
# COMPACT_ATOMS: atom_id res chain seq x y z
N MET A 1 11.86 48.04 58.54
CA MET A 1 10.69 48.50 57.75
C MET A 1 11.03 48.48 56.27
N LYS A 2 10.24 47.71 55.51
CA LYS A 2 9.95 47.72 54.06
C LYS A 2 11.08 47.83 53.01
N ASN A 3 11.02 46.84 52.11
CA ASN A 3 11.58 46.72 50.75
C ASN A 3 13.10 46.70 50.56
N LYS A 4 13.63 45.53 50.18
CA LYS A 4 14.82 45.41 49.34
C LYS A 4 14.63 44.34 48.26
N LYS A 5 14.63 44.81 47.01
CA LYS A 5 15.13 44.08 45.85
C LYS A 5 16.66 44.23 45.80
N LEU A 6 17.29 43.22 45.18
CA LEU A 6 18.64 43.14 44.61
C LEU A 6 19.87 42.95 45.52
N ILE A 7 20.67 41.93 45.13
CA ILE A 7 22.14 41.71 45.07
C ILE A 7 22.36 40.20 45.26
N SER A 8 23.19 39.43 44.57
CA SER A 8 23.92 39.45 43.28
C SER A 8 24.54 38.04 43.13
N LEU A 9 24.85 37.64 41.89
CA LEU A 9 25.86 36.66 41.42
C LEU A 9 26.65 35.78 42.41
N VAL A 10 26.89 34.51 42.05
CA VAL A 10 28.22 33.96 41.68
C VAL A 10 28.05 32.66 40.84
N ILE A 11 29.06 32.44 40.00
CA ILE A 11 29.22 31.60 38.80
C ILE A 11 29.69 30.16 39.07
N THR A 12 29.19 29.20 38.30
CA THR A 12 29.93 28.06 37.70
C THR A 12 29.05 27.49 36.57
N GLY A 13 29.44 27.36 35.30
CA GLY A 13 30.75 27.04 34.73
C GLY A 13 30.74 25.58 34.27
N ALA A 14 30.05 25.27 33.16
CA ALA A 14 30.17 23.97 32.48
C ALA A 14 30.16 24.18 30.96
N ILE A 15 31.26 23.74 30.36
CA ILE A 15 31.66 23.84 28.96
C ILE A 15 30.83 22.83 28.14
N MET A 16 30.08 23.29 27.15
CA MET A 16 29.71 22.46 26.00
C MET A 16 30.42 23.01 24.76
N VAL A 17 31.40 22.25 24.30
CA VAL A 17 32.08 22.46 23.02
C VAL A 17 31.06 22.24 21.91
N GLY A 18 30.60 23.33 21.30
CA GLY A 18 29.80 23.28 20.10
C GLY A 18 30.66 22.87 18.91
N TYR A 19 30.34 21.73 18.29
CA TYR A 19 30.70 21.49 16.90
C TYR A 19 29.97 22.53 16.04
N THR A 20 30.72 23.45 15.45
CA THR A 20 30.23 24.22 14.30
C THR A 20 30.44 23.33 13.07
N PRO A 21 29.40 22.97 12.30
CA PRO A 21 29.64 22.49 10.95
C PRO A 21 30.13 23.70 10.14
N SER A 22 31.37 23.61 9.66
CA SER A 22 31.92 24.50 8.66
C SER A 22 30.96 24.61 7.48
N ILE A 23 30.35 25.78 7.30
CA ILE A 23 29.62 26.11 6.07
C ILE A 23 30.67 26.24 4.97
N PHE A 24 30.87 25.19 4.20
CA PHE A 24 31.48 25.33 2.88
C PHE A 24 30.47 26.08 2.02
N ALA A 25 30.72 27.37 1.80
CA ALA A 25 30.16 28.09 0.67
C ALA A 25 30.81 27.51 -0.59
N LEU A 26 30.24 26.42 -1.12
CA LEU A 26 30.46 26.02 -2.50
C LEU A 26 29.64 26.97 -3.36
N GLU A 27 30.32 28.00 -3.84
CA GLU A 27 29.86 28.83 -4.95
C GLU A 27 29.70 27.91 -6.16
N THR A 28 28.50 27.34 -6.31
CA THR A 28 28.14 26.59 -7.51
C THR A 28 28.00 27.60 -8.63
N GLN A 29 29.05 27.75 -9.44
CA GLN A 29 28.89 28.29 -10.77
C GLN A 29 27.75 27.52 -11.43
N LYS A 30 26.64 28.21 -11.74
CA LYS A 30 25.62 27.71 -12.65
C LYS A 30 26.31 27.44 -13.98
N VAL A 31 26.73 26.19 -14.19
CA VAL A 31 26.98 25.68 -15.53
C VAL A 31 25.61 25.60 -16.18
N VAL A 32 25.27 26.64 -16.96
CA VAL A 32 24.14 26.59 -17.87
C VAL A 32 24.55 25.65 -18.98
N GLU A 33 24.20 24.37 -18.86
CA GLU A 33 24.25 23.48 -20.03
C GLU A 33 23.33 24.05 -21.11
N PRO A 34 23.76 24.11 -22.37
CA PRO A 34 22.88 24.52 -23.45
C PRO A 34 21.71 23.52 -23.54
N ALA A 35 20.48 24.03 -23.43
CA ALA A 35 19.26 23.23 -23.60
C ALA A 35 19.36 22.40 -24.89
N LYS A 36 19.00 21.11 -24.81
CA LYS A 36 19.08 20.21 -25.96
C LYS A 36 18.16 20.74 -27.08
N VAL A 37 18.51 20.47 -28.34
CA VAL A 37 17.74 20.92 -29.53
C VAL A 37 16.28 20.47 -29.45
N GLU A 38 16.02 19.34 -28.81
CA GLU A 38 14.69 18.80 -28.52
C GLU A 38 13.89 19.67 -27.55
N ASP A 39 14.52 20.19 -26.48
CA ASP A 39 13.87 21.10 -25.50
C ASP A 39 13.45 22.42 -26.15
N LYS A 40 14.21 22.91 -27.15
CA LYS A 40 13.88 24.14 -27.89
C LYS A 40 12.70 23.95 -28.85
N LEU A 41 12.54 22.78 -29.45
CA LEU A 41 11.42 22.45 -30.33
C LEU A 41 10.13 22.22 -29.52
N ILE A 42 10.24 21.57 -28.37
CA ILE A 42 9.13 21.34 -27.43
C ILE A 42 8.61 22.66 -26.86
N ALA A 43 9.49 23.59 -26.46
CA ALA A 43 9.09 24.91 -25.97
C ALA A 43 8.41 25.80 -27.05
N ALA A 44 8.64 25.53 -28.34
CA ALA A 44 7.99 26.25 -29.45
C ALA A 44 6.56 25.72 -29.75
N ALA A 45 6.20 24.52 -29.26
CA ALA A 45 4.90 23.90 -29.47
C ALA A 45 3.86 24.24 -28.37
N THR A 46 4.28 24.82 -27.24
CA THR A 46 3.41 25.18 -26.12
C THR A 46 2.80 26.57 -26.27
N LYS A 47 1.52 26.73 -25.96
CA LYS A 47 0.82 28.03 -25.96
C LYS A 47 0.96 28.80 -24.64
N ILE A 48 1.15 28.08 -23.53
CA ILE A 48 1.35 28.65 -22.20
C ILE A 48 2.84 28.73 -21.92
N SER A 49 3.31 29.95 -21.66
CA SER A 49 4.69 30.20 -21.26
C SER A 49 5.01 29.62 -19.88
N LYS A 50 6.30 29.43 -19.60
CA LYS A 50 6.79 29.03 -18.28
C LYS A 50 6.32 30.01 -17.20
N GLU A 51 6.39 31.31 -17.48
CA GLU A 51 6.00 32.39 -16.58
C GLU A 51 4.50 32.41 -16.31
N GLU A 52 3.67 32.17 -17.33
CA GLU A 52 2.22 32.00 -17.15
C GLU A 52 1.88 30.75 -16.34
N ALA A 53 2.55 29.63 -16.58
CA ALA A 53 2.34 28.42 -15.78
C ALA A 53 2.64 28.67 -14.29
N ILE A 54 3.73 29.39 -13.98
CA ILE A 54 4.06 29.81 -12.61
C ILE A 54 2.96 30.71 -12.03
N LYS A 55 2.45 31.68 -12.80
CA LYS A 55 1.37 32.56 -12.37
C LYS A 55 0.09 31.77 -12.06
N ILE A 56 -0.32 30.89 -12.97
CA ILE A 56 -1.48 30.01 -12.81
C ILE A 56 -1.32 29.16 -11.54
N SER A 57 -0.16 28.55 -11.32
CA SER A 57 0.13 27.75 -10.11
C SER A 57 -0.07 28.56 -8.81
N LYS A 58 0.45 29.80 -8.75
CA LYS A 58 0.27 30.68 -7.59
C LYS A 58 -1.19 31.08 -7.37
N GLU A 59 -1.90 31.41 -8.45
CA GLU A 59 -3.31 31.81 -8.38
C GLU A 59 -4.21 30.67 -7.87
N ILE A 60 -3.94 29.43 -8.30
CA ILE A 60 -4.65 28.24 -7.82
C ILE A 60 -4.42 28.02 -6.32
N LEU A 61 -3.15 28.06 -5.88
CA LEU A 61 -2.78 27.89 -4.48
C LEU A 61 -3.45 28.96 -3.60
N LYS A 62 -3.49 30.21 -4.06
CA LYS A 62 -4.15 31.30 -3.35
C LYS A 62 -5.67 31.12 -3.31
N THR A 63 -6.28 30.84 -4.45
CA THR A 63 -7.76 30.84 -4.61
C THR A 63 -8.42 29.63 -3.96
N TYR A 64 -7.80 28.46 -4.09
CA TYR A 64 -8.44 27.19 -3.71
C TYR A 64 -7.83 26.54 -2.46
N PHE A 65 -6.59 26.87 -2.13
CA PHE A 65 -5.84 26.24 -1.04
C PHE A 65 -5.38 27.23 0.03
N ASN A 66 -5.87 28.48 -0.03
CA ASN A 66 -5.59 29.55 0.91
C ASN A 66 -4.07 29.71 1.19
N THR A 67 -3.24 29.56 0.16
CA THR A 67 -1.78 29.60 0.26
C THR A 67 -1.23 30.68 -0.67
N GLU A 68 -0.66 31.72 -0.09
CA GLU A 68 0.05 32.76 -0.84
C GLU A 68 1.55 32.43 -0.89
N ILE A 69 2.10 32.37 -2.10
CA ILE A 69 3.49 32.02 -2.34
C ILE A 69 4.38 33.26 -2.23
N ASP A 70 5.22 33.28 -1.20
CA ASP A 70 6.30 34.24 -1.00
C ASP A 70 7.61 33.66 -1.55
N GLU A 71 8.08 34.15 -2.70
CA GLU A 71 9.28 33.63 -3.36
C GLU A 71 10.56 33.77 -2.52
N LYS A 72 10.55 34.55 -1.43
CA LYS A 72 11.69 34.61 -0.50
C LYS A 72 11.71 33.44 0.49
N LYS A 73 10.58 32.75 0.66
CA LYS A 73 10.40 31.63 1.60
C LYS A 73 10.23 30.28 0.92
N PHE A 74 9.73 30.30 -0.31
CA PHE A 74 9.47 29.09 -1.09
C PHE A 74 10.52 28.92 -2.18
N ASN A 75 11.08 27.71 -2.25
CA ASN A 75 11.83 27.25 -3.40
C ASN A 75 10.87 26.59 -4.39
N TYR A 76 11.15 26.70 -5.69
CA TYR A 76 10.37 26.00 -6.70
C TYR A 76 11.22 25.31 -7.75
N ASN A 77 10.66 24.25 -8.32
CA ASN A 77 11.16 23.58 -9.51
C ASN A 77 10.01 23.55 -10.54
N ILE A 78 10.35 23.72 -11.81
CA ILE A 78 9.41 23.66 -12.92
C ILE A 78 10.05 22.88 -14.08
N ASN A 79 9.31 21.92 -14.60
CA ASN A 79 9.72 21.08 -15.72
C ASN A 79 8.60 21.00 -16.77
N LEU A 80 8.98 20.96 -18.05
CA LEU A 80 8.07 20.67 -19.16
C LEU A 80 8.23 19.20 -19.54
N ARG A 81 7.12 18.47 -19.68
CA ARG A 81 7.14 17.10 -20.18
C ARG A 81 5.94 16.79 -21.05
N GLU A 82 6.02 15.72 -21.83
CA GLU A 82 4.85 15.16 -22.50
C GLU A 82 3.82 14.62 -21.48
N ASP A 83 2.55 14.71 -21.83
CA ASP A 83 1.49 14.01 -21.10
C ASP A 83 1.51 12.53 -21.46
N TYR A 84 2.16 11.73 -20.62
CA TYR A 84 2.24 10.29 -20.80
C TYR A 84 0.90 9.55 -20.66
N TYR A 85 -0.14 10.17 -20.08
CA TYR A 85 -1.44 9.55 -19.83
C TYR A 85 -2.45 9.81 -20.96
N ASN A 86 -2.37 10.97 -21.62
CA ASN A 86 -3.17 11.30 -22.80
C ASN A 86 -2.27 11.54 -24.03
N ARG A 87 -1.53 10.48 -24.41
CA ARG A 87 -0.59 10.52 -25.53
C ARG A 87 -1.34 10.77 -26.84
N GLY A 88 -1.13 11.96 -27.36
CA GLY A 88 -1.42 12.41 -28.72
C GLY A 88 -0.35 13.42 -29.09
N LYS A 89 -0.04 13.59 -30.38
CA LYS A 89 0.97 14.57 -30.81
C LYS A 89 0.62 15.93 -30.18
N ASP A 90 1.61 16.53 -29.51
CA ASP A 90 1.60 17.92 -29.00
C ASP A 90 0.89 18.21 -27.66
N ASN A 91 0.64 17.21 -26.80
CA ASN A 91 0.17 17.44 -25.42
C ASN A 91 1.33 17.50 -24.41
N PHE A 92 1.64 18.72 -23.94
CA PHE A 92 2.68 18.97 -22.94
C PHE A 92 2.09 19.49 -21.62
N ILE A 93 2.78 19.20 -20.52
CA ILE A 93 2.42 19.58 -19.16
C ILE A 93 3.60 20.30 -18.51
N TRP A 94 3.31 21.46 -17.90
CA TRP A 94 4.17 22.11 -16.93
C TRP A 94 3.94 21.49 -15.56
N ASP A 95 4.94 20.77 -15.03
CA ASP A 95 4.96 20.35 -13.64
C ASP A 95 5.68 21.39 -12.80
N ILE A 96 5.04 21.87 -11.75
CA ILE A 96 5.56 22.90 -10.86
C ILE A 96 5.51 22.37 -9.44
N SER A 97 6.62 22.44 -8.72
CA SER A 97 6.66 22.15 -7.30
C SER A 97 7.06 23.37 -6.49
N TRP A 98 6.39 23.57 -5.35
CA TRP A 98 6.72 24.61 -4.38
C TRP A 98 7.04 23.96 -3.05
N ASN A 99 8.15 24.36 -2.43
CA ASN A 99 8.64 23.77 -1.19
C ASN A 99 9.07 24.88 -0.23
N MET A 100 8.59 24.83 1.01
CA MET A 100 9.04 25.65 2.12
C MET A 100 9.29 24.72 3.30
N ASN A 101 10.45 24.82 3.92
CA ASN A 101 10.76 24.07 5.13
C ASN A 101 11.42 24.99 6.16
N SER A 102 10.93 24.94 7.38
CA SER A 102 11.40 25.74 8.52
C SER A 102 11.35 24.89 9.78
N ALA A 103 11.99 25.36 10.86
CA ALA A 103 11.97 24.66 12.15
C ALA A 103 10.56 24.44 12.72
N LYS A 104 9.54 25.16 12.24
CA LYS A 104 8.17 25.09 12.75
C LYS A 104 7.17 24.54 11.74
N GLN A 105 7.43 24.65 10.44
CA GLN A 105 6.45 24.43 9.39
C GLN A 105 7.10 23.90 8.13
N TYR A 106 6.39 23.01 7.46
CA TYR A 106 6.72 22.58 6.12
C TYR A 106 5.51 22.74 5.20
N PHE A 107 5.80 22.95 3.92
CA PHE A 107 4.83 22.96 2.83
C PHE A 107 5.50 22.42 1.59
N ASN A 108 4.85 21.47 0.92
CA ASN A 108 5.21 20.97 -0.39
C ASN A 108 3.96 20.92 -1.25
N SER A 109 4.04 21.37 -2.49
CA SER A 109 2.97 21.17 -3.47
C SER A 109 3.53 20.75 -4.81
N TRP A 110 2.78 19.94 -5.56
CA TRP A 110 3.08 19.56 -6.94
C TRP A 110 1.83 19.82 -7.77
N ALA A 111 1.93 20.70 -8.77
CA ALA A 111 0.85 21.03 -9.69
C ALA A 111 1.26 20.69 -11.13
N SER A 112 0.32 20.14 -11.89
CA SER A 112 0.48 19.88 -13.32
C SER A 112 -0.50 20.76 -14.10
N ILE A 113 0.02 21.54 -15.05
CA ILE A 113 -0.75 22.50 -15.86
C ILE A 113 -0.59 22.15 -17.34
N ASN A 114 -1.69 22.05 -18.07
CA ASN A 114 -1.66 21.80 -19.50
C ASN A 114 -1.02 22.99 -20.23
N ALA A 115 0.01 22.72 -21.01
CA ALA A 115 0.82 23.74 -21.67
C ALA A 115 0.17 24.35 -22.93
N ASN A 116 -1.01 23.87 -23.33
CA ASN A 116 -1.76 24.36 -24.49
C ASN A 116 -2.91 25.30 -24.10
N ASP A 117 -3.58 25.06 -22.97
CA ASP A 117 -4.77 25.82 -22.57
C ASP A 117 -4.71 26.37 -21.13
N GLY A 118 -3.67 26.03 -20.36
CA GLY A 118 -3.48 26.49 -18.99
C GLY A 118 -4.38 25.79 -17.98
N LYS A 119 -5.13 24.76 -18.39
CA LYS A 119 -6.00 24.00 -17.50
C LYS A 119 -5.19 23.25 -16.46
N VAL A 120 -5.67 23.26 -15.21
CA VAL A 120 -5.08 22.51 -14.10
C VAL A 120 -5.42 21.05 -14.28
N ILE A 121 -4.41 20.20 -14.44
CA ILE A 121 -4.58 18.76 -14.58
C ILE A 121 -4.49 18.08 -13.23
N SER A 122 -3.55 18.47 -12.38
CA SER A 122 -3.48 17.93 -11.03
C SER A 122 -2.86 18.94 -10.06
N ILE A 123 -3.17 18.76 -8.78
CA ILE A 123 -2.44 19.41 -7.69
C ILE A 123 -2.47 18.52 -6.45
N ASN A 124 -1.33 18.37 -5.80
CA ASN A 124 -1.19 17.71 -4.51
C ASN A 124 -0.48 18.64 -3.54
N ILE A 125 -0.95 18.71 -2.29
CA ILE A 125 -0.41 19.58 -1.24
C ILE A 125 -0.18 18.77 0.03
N TYR A 126 1.03 18.92 0.57
CA TYR A 126 1.44 18.39 1.85
C TYR A 126 1.96 19.51 2.73
N LYS A 127 1.24 19.85 3.81
CA LYS A 127 1.59 20.94 4.73
C LYS A 127 1.31 20.55 6.18
N GLY A 128 2.08 21.09 7.11
CA GLY A 128 1.88 20.86 8.54
C GLY A 128 2.90 21.58 9.41
N ASN A 129 2.70 21.54 10.73
CA ASN A 129 3.69 22.04 11.68
C ASN A 129 4.66 20.92 12.11
N ALA A 130 5.90 21.28 12.39
CA ALA A 130 6.91 20.36 12.90
C ALA A 130 6.51 19.86 14.29
N GLY A 131 6.43 18.54 14.46
CA GLY A 131 6.05 17.90 15.72
C GLY A 131 4.54 17.77 15.98
N GLU A 132 3.68 18.16 15.04
CA GLU A 132 2.24 17.85 15.13
C GLU A 132 1.98 16.37 14.87
N THR A 133 1.16 15.75 15.72
CA THR A 133 0.68 14.39 15.51
C THR A 133 -0.48 14.38 14.51
N PRO A 134 -0.55 13.39 13.59
CA PRO A 134 -1.68 13.26 12.67
C PRO A 134 -3.01 13.23 13.43
N SER A 135 -3.89 14.17 13.11
CA SER A 135 -5.21 14.29 13.72
C SER A 135 -6.20 13.36 13.03
N ILE A 136 -7.23 12.92 13.75
CA ILE A 136 -8.34 12.17 13.16
C ILE A 136 -9.25 13.07 12.33
N SER A 137 -10.01 12.47 11.42
CA SER A 137 -11.05 13.20 10.70
C SER A 137 -12.09 13.80 11.67
N LYS A 138 -12.47 15.06 11.44
CA LYS A 138 -13.51 15.80 12.19
C LYS A 138 -14.83 15.93 11.43
N ILE A 139 -14.82 15.55 10.16
CA ILE A 139 -15.98 15.59 9.27
C ILE A 139 -16.28 14.20 8.76
N THR A 140 -17.56 13.86 8.59
CA THR A 140 -17.97 12.58 8.00
C THR A 140 -17.63 12.53 6.51
N GLU A 141 -17.74 11.35 5.91
CA GLU A 141 -17.55 11.18 4.46
C GLU A 141 -18.53 12.04 3.64
N GLU A 142 -19.79 12.14 4.06
CA GLU A 142 -20.79 13.01 3.40
C GLU A 142 -20.46 14.50 3.52
N GLU A 143 -19.93 14.93 4.67
CA GLU A 143 -19.44 16.30 4.85
C GLU A 143 -18.22 16.57 3.96
N ALA A 144 -17.27 15.64 3.91
CA ALA A 144 -16.09 15.74 3.04
C ALA A 144 -16.45 15.70 1.55
N LYS A 145 -17.47 14.91 1.15
CA LYS A 145 -18.01 14.87 -0.20
C LYS A 145 -18.52 16.24 -0.63
N LYS A 146 -19.25 16.94 0.26
CA LYS A 146 -19.71 18.31 -0.01
C LYS A 146 -18.55 19.28 -0.19
N VAL A 147 -17.45 19.12 0.57
CA VAL A 147 -16.22 19.91 0.37
C VAL A 147 -15.65 19.66 -1.03
N ALA A 148 -15.54 18.39 -1.45
CA ALA A 148 -15.06 18.02 -2.78
C ALA A 148 -15.96 18.56 -3.90
N GLU A 149 -17.29 18.36 -3.81
CA GLU A 149 -18.24 18.88 -4.80
C GLU A 149 -18.17 20.41 -4.93
N ASN A 150 -18.07 21.12 -3.80
CA ASN A 150 -17.94 22.58 -3.80
C ASN A 150 -16.62 23.05 -4.40
N PHE A 151 -15.54 22.28 -4.25
CA PHE A 151 -14.28 22.55 -4.92
C PHE A 151 -14.42 22.37 -6.44
N ILE A 152 -14.96 21.23 -6.92
CA ILE A 152 -15.14 20.97 -8.35
C ILE A 152 -16.05 22.02 -9.01
N LYS A 153 -17.14 22.43 -8.35
CA LYS A 153 -18.03 23.51 -8.83
C LYS A 153 -17.29 24.82 -9.11
N LYS A 154 -16.20 25.10 -8.39
CA LYS A 154 -15.43 26.33 -8.59
C LYS A 154 -14.36 26.17 -9.66
N ILE A 155 -13.59 25.08 -9.64
CA ILE A 155 -12.45 24.88 -10.56
C ILE A 155 -12.88 24.34 -11.93
N ASN A 156 -13.94 23.53 -12.00
CA ASN A 156 -14.50 22.91 -13.23
C ASN A 156 -16.04 22.96 -13.26
N PRO A 157 -16.66 24.15 -13.32
CA PRO A 157 -18.13 24.29 -13.26
C PRO A 157 -18.87 23.61 -14.42
N LYS A 158 -18.23 23.48 -15.59
CA LYS A 158 -18.81 22.80 -16.75
C LYS A 158 -18.85 21.29 -16.51
N GLU A 159 -17.69 20.69 -16.22
CA GLU A 159 -17.55 19.24 -16.06
C GLU A 159 -18.26 18.75 -14.80
N PHE A 160 -18.42 19.57 -13.76
CA PHE A 160 -19.23 19.22 -12.58
C PHE A 160 -20.66 18.76 -12.94
N LYS A 161 -21.25 19.33 -14.00
CA LYS A 161 -22.60 18.97 -14.46
C LYS A 161 -22.65 17.64 -15.22
N GLU A 162 -21.48 17.17 -15.68
CA GLU A 162 -21.33 15.96 -16.46
C GLU A 162 -20.79 14.80 -15.64
N VAL A 163 -20.53 14.95 -14.34
CA VAL A 163 -19.97 13.89 -13.50
C VAL A 163 -20.97 13.40 -12.45
N GLN A 164 -20.81 12.14 -12.03
CA GLN A 164 -21.46 11.58 -10.86
C GLN A 164 -20.40 10.93 -9.95
N LEU A 165 -20.65 10.87 -8.65
CA LEU A 165 -19.77 10.14 -7.74
C LEU A 165 -19.74 8.65 -8.13
N ASN A 166 -18.55 8.07 -8.17
CA ASN A 166 -18.37 6.63 -8.29
C ASN A 166 -18.28 6.04 -6.88
N ASP A 167 -19.39 5.47 -6.40
CA ASP A 167 -19.49 4.87 -5.07
C ASP A 167 -18.60 3.63 -4.90
N ASN A 168 -18.07 3.06 -6.00
CA ASN A 168 -17.14 1.94 -5.99
C ASN A 168 -15.67 2.35 -5.91
N ALA A 169 -15.39 3.63 -5.58
CA ALA A 169 -14.02 4.11 -5.43
C ALA A 169 -13.32 3.42 -4.26
N ILE A 170 -12.04 3.08 -4.48
CA ILE A 170 -11.15 2.41 -3.52
C ILE A 170 -11.26 3.13 -2.17
N ALA A 171 -11.71 2.41 -1.14
CA ALA A 171 -11.74 2.93 0.21
C ALA A 171 -10.35 3.46 0.56
N SER A 172 -10.26 4.68 1.11
CA SER A 172 -9.01 5.24 1.63
C SER A 172 -8.30 4.15 2.42
N SER A 173 -7.00 3.99 2.16
CA SER A 173 -6.15 3.05 2.89
C SER A 173 -6.46 3.11 4.39
N PRO A 174 -6.49 1.99 5.13
CA PRO A 174 -6.67 2.02 6.58
C PRO A 174 -5.58 2.87 7.28
N TYR A 175 -4.49 3.20 6.58
CA TYR A 175 -3.43 4.11 7.04
C TYR A 175 -3.76 5.59 6.89
N ASP A 176 -4.72 5.93 6.02
CA ASP A 176 -5.15 7.29 5.74
C ASP A 176 -6.45 7.63 6.49
N LEU A 177 -6.31 7.68 7.81
CA LEU A 177 -7.42 7.83 8.76
C LEU A 177 -8.10 9.21 8.70
N TYR A 178 -7.53 10.16 7.96
CA TYR A 178 -8.05 11.52 7.86
C TYR A 178 -8.33 11.97 6.44
N ASN A 179 -7.72 11.43 5.38
CA ASN A 179 -8.10 11.83 4.02
C ASN A 179 -9.27 11.01 3.46
N TYR A 180 -10.13 11.69 2.71
CA TYR A 180 -11.17 11.13 1.89
C TYR A 180 -10.77 11.25 0.44
N ASN A 181 -10.92 10.18 -0.35
CA ASN A 181 -10.65 10.19 -1.77
C ASN A 181 -11.99 10.01 -2.51
N PHE A 182 -12.41 11.02 -3.25
CA PHE A 182 -13.63 10.97 -4.05
C PHE A 182 -13.27 10.86 -5.52
N ASN A 183 -13.93 9.96 -6.25
CA ASN A 183 -13.78 9.81 -7.70
C ASN A 183 -15.11 10.14 -8.38
N PHE A 184 -15.15 11.20 -9.17
CA PHE A 184 -16.32 11.64 -9.93
C PHE A 184 -16.13 11.26 -11.40
N ILE A 185 -16.92 10.32 -11.90
CA ILE A 185 -16.80 9.79 -13.27
C ILE A 185 -17.79 10.52 -14.18
N ARG A 186 -17.35 10.82 -15.41
CA ARG A 186 -18.19 11.43 -16.44
C ARG A 186 -19.38 10.54 -16.79
N LYS A 187 -20.56 11.14 -16.95
CA LYS A 187 -21.79 10.53 -17.41
C LYS A 187 -22.23 11.21 -18.71
N ALA A 188 -21.97 10.55 -19.83
CA ALA A 188 -22.36 11.02 -21.16
C ALA A 188 -23.51 10.16 -21.69
N ASN A 189 -24.57 10.77 -22.23
CA ASN A 189 -25.76 10.07 -22.74
C ASN A 189 -26.42 9.11 -21.71
N GLY A 190 -26.27 9.39 -20.41
CA GLY A 190 -26.75 8.53 -19.32
C GLY A 190 -25.83 7.36 -18.95
N ILE A 191 -24.71 7.17 -19.68
CA ILE A 191 -23.74 6.08 -19.50
C ILE A 191 -22.44 6.64 -18.90
N THR A 192 -21.84 5.92 -17.97
CA THR A 192 -20.57 6.33 -17.35
C THR A 192 -19.41 6.13 -18.32
N PHE A 193 -18.40 7.00 -18.24
CA PHE A 193 -17.17 6.89 -19.01
C PHE A 193 -15.96 6.85 -18.07
N ASP A 194 -15.45 5.65 -17.81
CA ASP A 194 -14.36 5.42 -16.85
C ASP A 194 -13.03 6.10 -17.21
N GLY A 195 -12.83 6.41 -18.49
CA GLY A 195 -11.67 7.13 -19.00
C GLY A 195 -11.73 8.64 -18.80
N ASN A 196 -12.82 9.19 -18.27
CA ASN A 196 -12.98 10.61 -17.93
C ASN A 196 -13.48 10.75 -16.49
N TYR A 197 -12.66 11.34 -15.63
CA TYR A 197 -12.99 11.48 -14.22
C TYR A 197 -12.26 12.65 -13.55
N ILE A 198 -12.78 13.05 -12.40
CA ILE A 198 -12.18 14.02 -11.49
C ILE A 198 -12.02 13.34 -10.14
N THR A 199 -10.79 13.20 -9.66
CA THR A 199 -10.54 12.78 -8.27
C THR A 199 -10.23 13.97 -7.38
N VAL A 200 -10.72 13.93 -6.14
CA VAL A 200 -10.48 14.96 -5.14
C VAL A 200 -10.14 14.30 -3.82
N GLN A 201 -9.04 14.72 -3.20
CA GLN A 201 -8.64 14.33 -1.86
C GLN A 201 -9.01 15.43 -0.86
N VAL A 202 -9.71 15.07 0.20
CA VAL A 202 -10.13 15.99 1.27
C VAL A 202 -9.51 15.54 2.58
N ASN A 203 -8.69 16.37 3.19
CA ASN A 203 -8.22 16.18 4.55
C ASN A 203 -9.35 16.48 5.53
N GLY A 204 -9.89 15.45 6.17
CA GLY A 204 -11.00 15.54 7.10
C GLY A 204 -10.67 16.15 8.46
N ALA A 205 -9.38 16.26 8.83
CA ALA A 205 -8.98 16.92 10.07
C ALA A 205 -8.97 18.45 9.93
N ALA A 206 -8.53 18.94 8.77
CA ALA A 206 -8.52 20.35 8.38
C ALA A 206 -9.82 20.80 7.68
N SER A 207 -10.59 19.85 7.14
CA SER A 207 -11.73 20.10 6.25
C SER A 207 -11.34 20.85 4.97
N GLU A 208 -10.18 20.52 4.41
CA GLU A 208 -9.59 21.18 3.24
C GLU A 208 -9.28 20.19 2.13
N VAL A 209 -9.36 20.62 0.87
CA VAL A 209 -8.87 19.84 -0.26
C VAL A 209 -7.34 19.85 -0.23
N THR A 210 -6.73 18.67 -0.38
CA THR A 210 -5.27 18.49 -0.41
C THR A 210 -4.79 17.88 -1.72
N GLY A 211 -5.68 17.28 -2.49
CA GLY A 211 -5.36 16.64 -3.76
C GLY A 211 -6.49 16.81 -4.77
N TYR A 212 -6.13 16.94 -6.03
CA TYR A 212 -7.05 16.98 -7.16
C TYR A 212 -6.36 16.43 -8.40
N ASN A 213 -7.09 15.65 -9.18
CA ASN A 213 -6.65 15.20 -10.49
C ASN A 213 -7.82 15.17 -11.46
N PHE A 214 -7.61 15.76 -12.62
CA PHE A 214 -8.55 15.91 -13.71
C PHE A 214 -8.06 15.12 -14.91
N ASN A 215 -8.69 13.98 -15.13
CA ASN A 215 -8.40 13.14 -16.29
C ASN A 215 -9.57 13.27 -17.27
N TRP A 216 -9.35 13.98 -18.37
CA TRP A 216 -10.40 14.29 -19.33
C TRP A 216 -9.84 14.36 -20.73
N ASP A 217 -10.62 13.88 -21.68
CA ASP A 217 -10.22 13.81 -23.08
C ASP A 217 -11.35 14.37 -23.92
N ASP A 218 -11.20 15.64 -24.30
CA ASP A 218 -12.19 16.34 -25.12
C ASP A 218 -12.15 15.90 -26.59
N ASN A 219 -11.11 15.19 -27.01
CA ASN A 219 -10.93 14.76 -28.39
C ASN A 219 -11.50 13.36 -28.66
N ILE A 220 -11.83 12.60 -27.62
CA ILE A 220 -12.34 11.24 -27.79
C ILE A 220 -13.80 11.24 -28.27
N GLN A 221 -14.05 10.54 -29.38
CA GLN A 221 -15.37 10.39 -29.93
C GLN A 221 -16.10 9.23 -29.24
N LEU A 222 -17.25 9.53 -28.62
CA LEU A 222 -18.07 8.51 -27.97
C LEU A 222 -18.98 7.81 -28.99
N PRO A 223 -19.03 6.46 -29.00
CA PRO A 223 -19.94 5.73 -29.88
C PRO A 223 -21.40 5.88 -29.45
N SER A 224 -22.34 5.42 -30.29
CA SER A 224 -23.77 5.36 -29.92
C SER A 224 -23.95 4.60 -28.60
N LYS A 225 -24.95 5.01 -27.81
CA LYS A 225 -25.34 4.35 -26.56
C LYS A 225 -26.09 3.01 -26.77
N ASP A 226 -26.47 2.71 -28.01
CA ASP A 226 -27.25 1.53 -28.33
C ASP A 226 -26.35 0.29 -28.25
N ALA A 227 -26.74 -0.69 -27.43
CA ALA A 227 -26.10 -1.99 -27.38
C ALA A 227 -26.87 -2.98 -28.26
N ASP A 228 -26.16 -3.81 -29.02
CA ASP A 228 -26.76 -4.83 -29.89
C ASP A 228 -26.83 -6.20 -29.16
N ILE A 229 -26.13 -6.34 -28.03
CA ILE A 229 -26.29 -7.44 -27.07
C ILE A 229 -26.91 -6.91 -25.78
N ASP A 230 -27.72 -7.74 -25.11
CA ASP A 230 -28.25 -7.39 -23.79
C ASP A 230 -27.29 -7.76 -22.64
N VAL A 231 -27.59 -7.22 -21.46
CA VAL A 231 -26.80 -7.44 -20.24
C VAL A 231 -26.78 -8.89 -19.77
N ASN A 232 -27.81 -9.70 -20.04
CA ASN A 232 -27.85 -11.11 -19.65
C ASN A 232 -26.89 -11.95 -20.51
N LYS A 233 -26.85 -11.68 -21.81
CA LYS A 233 -25.86 -12.28 -22.71
C LYS A 233 -24.44 -11.86 -22.32
N ALA A 234 -24.21 -10.59 -22.01
CA ALA A 234 -22.92 -10.10 -21.53
C ALA A 234 -22.50 -10.75 -20.20
N ASN A 235 -23.42 -10.84 -19.23
CA ASN A 235 -23.22 -11.55 -17.96
C ASN A 235 -22.73 -12.98 -18.18
N LYS A 236 -23.40 -13.71 -19.09
CA LYS A 236 -23.03 -15.09 -19.41
C LYS A 236 -21.64 -15.16 -20.03
N LEU A 237 -21.34 -14.31 -21.00
CA LEU A 237 -20.01 -14.25 -21.64
C LEU A 237 -18.90 -13.96 -20.63
N LEU A 238 -19.11 -13.01 -19.72
CA LEU A 238 -18.16 -12.69 -18.66
C LEU A 238 -17.96 -13.87 -17.71
N LYS A 239 -19.05 -14.52 -17.28
CA LYS A 239 -19.02 -15.64 -16.35
C LYS A 239 -18.38 -16.90 -16.93
N ASP A 240 -18.73 -17.26 -18.17
CA ASP A 240 -18.19 -18.43 -18.88
C ASP A 240 -16.67 -18.27 -19.15
N ASN A 241 -16.19 -17.03 -19.19
CA ASN A 241 -14.79 -16.66 -19.39
C ASN A 241 -13.94 -16.70 -18.09
N ILE A 242 -14.56 -16.90 -16.92
CA ILE A 242 -13.86 -16.97 -15.63
C ILE A 242 -13.42 -18.41 -15.33
N LYS A 243 -12.17 -18.56 -14.94
CA LYS A 243 -11.62 -19.75 -14.28
C LYS A 243 -11.19 -19.38 -12.86
N MET A 244 -11.63 -20.14 -11.87
CA MET A 244 -11.27 -19.90 -10.47
C MET A 244 -10.09 -20.80 -10.10
N ASN A 245 -8.89 -20.24 -9.98
CA ASN A 245 -7.70 -21.03 -9.67
C ASN A 245 -7.49 -21.09 -8.16
N LEU A 246 -7.39 -22.31 -7.63
CA LEU A 246 -7.04 -22.53 -6.24
C LEU A 246 -5.56 -22.18 -6.01
N ASN A 247 -5.29 -21.29 -5.05
CA ASN A 247 -3.96 -20.81 -4.70
C ASN A 247 -3.77 -20.77 -3.18
N TYR A 248 -2.56 -21.03 -2.73
CA TYR A 248 -2.11 -20.58 -1.43
C TYR A 248 -1.74 -19.10 -1.51
N ARG A 249 -2.13 -18.33 -0.51
CA ARG A 249 -1.65 -16.95 -0.31
C ARG A 249 -1.27 -16.72 1.13
N ILE A 250 -0.16 -16.02 1.36
CA ILE A 250 0.16 -15.58 2.72
C ILE A 250 -0.64 -14.31 2.98
N PRO A 251 -1.58 -14.32 3.96
CA PRO A 251 -2.30 -13.12 4.33
C PRO A 251 -1.31 -12.07 4.83
N VAL A 252 -1.37 -10.87 4.27
CA VAL A 252 -0.67 -9.71 4.79
C VAL A 252 -1.49 -9.18 5.95
N ASP A 253 -0.87 -8.90 7.11
CA ASP A 253 -1.62 -8.27 8.20
C ASP A 253 -2.25 -6.96 7.70
N LYS A 254 -3.38 -6.53 8.27
CA LYS A 254 -4.06 -5.28 7.93
C LYS A 254 -3.19 -4.03 8.12
N TYR A 255 -1.99 -4.18 8.67
CA TYR A 255 -0.95 -3.15 8.78
C TYR A 255 0.17 -3.23 7.73
N GLY A 256 -0.03 -4.04 6.69
CA GLY A 256 0.83 -4.05 5.50
C GLY A 256 2.14 -4.79 5.71
N GLN A 257 2.25 -5.57 6.79
CA GLN A 257 3.48 -6.26 7.15
C GLN A 257 3.32 -7.78 7.04
N TYR A 258 4.41 -8.42 6.61
CA TYR A 258 4.54 -9.86 6.39
C TYR A 258 4.93 -10.60 7.68
N ASP A 259 4.42 -10.16 8.84
CA ASP A 259 4.86 -10.72 10.11
C ASP A 259 4.14 -12.03 10.46
N ASN A 260 4.95 -13.07 10.70
CA ASN A 260 4.66 -14.32 11.42
C ASN A 260 3.51 -15.22 10.93
N VAL A 261 2.70 -14.85 9.94
CA VAL A 261 1.73 -15.78 9.36
C VAL A 261 2.39 -16.66 8.30
N LEU A 262 3.19 -17.63 8.76
CA LEU A 262 3.71 -18.74 7.94
C LEU A 262 2.65 -19.82 7.66
N THR A 263 1.37 -19.46 7.79
CA THR A 263 0.23 -20.33 7.47
C THR A 263 -0.54 -19.71 6.31
N PRO A 264 -0.26 -20.14 5.07
CA PRO A 264 -0.98 -19.65 3.91
C PRO A 264 -2.48 -19.95 4.04
N LYS A 265 -3.31 -19.02 3.59
CA LYS A 265 -4.74 -19.28 3.36
C LYS A 265 -4.94 -19.88 1.97
N LEU A 266 -5.97 -20.68 1.85
CA LEU A 266 -6.38 -21.27 0.59
C LEU A 266 -7.49 -20.39 -0.01
N VAL A 267 -7.23 -19.83 -1.19
CA VAL A 267 -8.13 -18.88 -1.85
C VAL A 267 -8.31 -19.24 -3.33
N TYR A 268 -9.48 -18.94 -3.87
CA TYR A 268 -9.74 -18.93 -5.30
C TYR A 268 -9.43 -17.56 -5.88
N VAL A 269 -8.51 -17.53 -6.85
CA VAL A 269 -8.10 -16.35 -7.61
C VAL A 269 -8.72 -16.42 -9.00
N PRO A 270 -9.54 -15.44 -9.43
CA PRO A 270 -10.14 -15.44 -10.76
C PRO A 270 -9.09 -15.17 -11.84
N THR A 271 -9.18 -15.89 -12.95
CA THR A 271 -8.46 -15.58 -14.20
C THR A 271 -9.45 -15.53 -15.36
N PHE A 272 -9.15 -14.69 -16.35
CA PHE A 272 -10.01 -14.42 -17.49
C PHE A 272 -9.29 -14.87 -18.76
N LYS A 273 -9.97 -15.69 -19.57
CA LYS A 273 -9.35 -16.31 -20.74
C LYS A 273 -9.13 -15.32 -21.89
N ASP A 274 -10.20 -14.62 -22.30
CA ASP A 274 -10.25 -13.85 -23.55
C ASP A 274 -10.44 -12.33 -23.30
N GLY A 275 -10.67 -11.90 -22.06
CA GLY A 275 -10.82 -10.47 -21.71
C GLY A 275 -11.67 -10.22 -20.46
N GLN A 276 -11.75 -8.97 -20.02
CA GLN A 276 -12.45 -8.58 -18.78
C GLN A 276 -13.70 -7.72 -19.07
N MET A 277 -13.94 -7.40 -20.34
CA MET A 277 -15.05 -6.57 -20.81
C MET A 277 -15.68 -7.23 -22.03
N VAL A 278 -16.94 -6.94 -22.30
CA VAL A 278 -17.62 -7.40 -23.52
C VAL A 278 -17.99 -6.20 -24.37
N ASP A 279 -17.58 -6.17 -25.64
CA ASP A 279 -18.02 -5.16 -26.61
C ASP A 279 -19.54 -5.23 -26.77
N ALA A 280 -20.23 -4.13 -26.48
CA ALA A 280 -21.69 -4.10 -26.47
C ALA A 280 -22.30 -4.18 -27.88
N LYS A 281 -21.49 -4.06 -28.94
CA LYS A 281 -21.94 -4.17 -30.34
C LYS A 281 -21.87 -5.60 -30.88
N ASP A 282 -20.79 -6.32 -30.64
CA ASP A 282 -20.60 -7.64 -31.26
C ASP A 282 -20.43 -8.79 -30.27
N GLY A 283 -20.38 -8.50 -28.96
CA GLY A 283 -20.20 -9.51 -27.93
C GLY A 283 -18.78 -10.07 -27.83
N LYS A 284 -17.80 -9.46 -28.47
CA LYS A 284 -16.40 -9.87 -28.32
C LYS A 284 -15.86 -9.49 -26.95
N LEU A 285 -15.13 -10.42 -26.33
CA LEU A 285 -14.38 -10.14 -25.12
C LEU A 285 -13.19 -9.24 -25.47
N ILE A 286 -12.96 -8.22 -24.64
CA ILE A 286 -11.87 -7.24 -24.76
C ILE A 286 -10.98 -7.37 -23.53
N ASN A 287 -9.68 -7.54 -23.77
CA ASN A 287 -8.66 -7.47 -22.74
C ASN A 287 -8.03 -6.07 -22.76
N PRO A 288 -8.26 -5.21 -21.74
CA PRO A 288 -7.71 -3.84 -21.72
C PRO A 288 -6.17 -3.82 -21.63
N ASN A 289 -5.57 -4.90 -21.14
CA ASN A 289 -4.12 -5.03 -20.96
C ASN A 289 -3.41 -5.53 -22.22
N VAL A 290 -4.16 -5.89 -23.27
CA VAL A 290 -3.62 -6.33 -24.55
C VAL A 290 -3.92 -5.28 -25.60
N ALA A 291 -2.87 -4.70 -26.14
CA ALA A 291 -2.93 -3.72 -27.21
C ALA A 291 -3.30 -4.38 -28.55
N GLY A 292 -4.25 -3.80 -29.29
CA GLY A 292 -4.65 -4.31 -30.60
C GLY A 292 -5.24 -5.72 -30.58
N ASP A 293 -4.68 -6.64 -31.38
CA ASP A 293 -5.11 -8.04 -31.55
C ASP A 293 -4.14 -9.06 -30.90
N GLY A 294 -3.32 -8.60 -29.95
CA GLY A 294 -2.29 -9.42 -29.32
C GLY A 294 -2.85 -10.72 -28.73
N LYS A 295 -2.07 -11.80 -28.79
CA LYS A 295 -2.47 -13.11 -28.26
C LYS A 295 -1.57 -13.51 -27.09
N VAL A 296 -2.18 -14.10 -26.07
CA VAL A 296 -1.43 -14.80 -25.02
C VAL A 296 -1.13 -16.20 -25.51
N THR A 297 0.14 -16.58 -25.50
CA THR A 297 0.58 -17.95 -25.80
C THR A 297 1.09 -18.62 -24.53
N TYR A 298 0.97 -19.94 -24.46
CA TYR A 298 1.35 -20.73 -23.30
C TYR A 298 2.38 -21.79 -23.69
N ARG A 299 3.32 -22.08 -22.78
CA ARG A 299 4.29 -23.18 -22.91
C ARG A 299 4.41 -23.88 -21.56
N ASP A 300 4.18 -25.18 -21.56
CA ASP A 300 4.47 -26.08 -20.44
C ASP A 300 5.26 -27.28 -20.95
N LEU A 301 6.04 -27.93 -20.08
CA LEU A 301 6.73 -29.18 -20.40
C LEU A 301 5.72 -30.25 -20.84
N THR A 302 6.04 -30.95 -21.91
CA THR A 302 5.33 -32.18 -22.31
C THR A 302 5.56 -33.28 -21.26
N GLU A 303 4.72 -34.31 -21.23
CA GLU A 303 4.87 -35.42 -20.28
C GLU A 303 6.27 -36.06 -20.33
N LYS A 304 6.83 -36.25 -21.53
CA LYS A 304 8.19 -36.77 -21.70
C LYS A 304 9.25 -35.81 -21.14
N GLU A 305 9.12 -34.51 -21.40
CA GLU A 305 10.04 -33.52 -20.84
C GLU A 305 9.92 -33.44 -19.31
N LYS A 306 8.71 -33.61 -18.74
CA LYS A 306 8.49 -33.68 -17.29
C LYS A 306 9.17 -34.89 -16.67
N GLU A 307 9.08 -36.06 -17.29
CA GLU A 307 9.79 -37.26 -16.83
C GLU A 307 11.31 -37.04 -16.74
N GLU A 308 11.91 -36.48 -17.79
CA GLU A 308 13.35 -36.14 -17.83
C GLU A 308 13.70 -35.04 -16.81
N PHE A 309 12.86 -34.02 -16.67
CA PHE A 309 13.10 -32.96 -15.72
C PHE A 309 13.01 -33.46 -14.27
N TYR A 310 12.01 -34.29 -13.97
CA TYR A 310 11.80 -34.86 -12.64
C TYR A 310 12.83 -35.95 -12.28
N SER A 311 13.47 -36.59 -13.26
CA SER A 311 14.57 -37.52 -13.01
C SER A 311 15.83 -36.82 -12.47
N LYS A 312 15.93 -35.50 -12.62
CA LYS A 312 17.00 -34.68 -12.01
C LYS A 312 16.81 -34.47 -10.50
N SER A 313 15.68 -34.92 -9.95
CA SER A 313 15.35 -34.71 -8.54
C SER A 313 16.35 -35.37 -7.59
N LYS A 314 16.93 -34.57 -6.70
CA LYS A 314 17.89 -35.02 -5.69
C LYS A 314 17.73 -34.21 -4.41
N GLU A 315 17.94 -34.84 -3.27
CA GLU A 315 17.95 -34.17 -1.97
C GLU A 315 19.20 -33.27 -1.86
N VAL A 316 19.01 -32.04 -1.39
CA VAL A 316 20.09 -31.12 -1.04
C VAL A 316 20.18 -31.08 0.49
N LYS A 317 21.33 -31.50 1.03
CA LYS A 317 21.56 -31.57 2.47
C LYS A 317 22.39 -30.39 2.94
N ASN A 318 22.12 -29.94 4.16
CA ASN A 318 22.98 -29.01 4.86
C ASN A 318 24.31 -29.69 5.22
N PHE A 319 25.39 -28.92 5.12
CA PHE A 319 26.70 -29.27 5.64
C PHE A 319 26.64 -29.38 7.18
N GLU A 320 27.58 -30.12 7.78
CA GLU A 320 27.68 -30.24 9.23
C GLU A 320 27.97 -28.90 9.93
N LYS A 321 28.62 -27.99 9.20
CA LYS A 321 28.91 -26.61 9.61
C LYS A 321 28.63 -25.67 8.46
N GLU A 322 28.22 -24.45 8.79
CA GLU A 322 28.12 -23.37 7.82
C GLU A 322 29.45 -23.12 7.12
N LEU A 323 29.35 -22.71 5.85
CA LEU A 323 30.49 -22.31 5.04
C LEU A 323 31.22 -21.14 5.69
N ASP A 324 32.54 -21.26 5.81
CA ASP A 324 33.40 -20.12 6.04
C ASP A 324 33.56 -19.28 4.77
N ARG A 325 34.21 -18.11 4.91
CA ARG A 325 34.41 -17.16 3.81
C ARG A 325 35.16 -17.79 2.64
N GLU A 326 36.20 -18.58 2.89
CA GLU A 326 37.06 -19.16 1.85
C GLU A 326 36.32 -20.25 1.05
N SER A 327 35.58 -21.11 1.74
CA SER A 327 34.76 -22.15 1.13
C SER A 327 33.63 -21.54 0.31
N ALA A 328 32.97 -20.50 0.83
CA ALA A 328 31.95 -19.76 0.10
C ALA A 328 32.54 -19.09 -1.16
N GLU A 329 33.68 -18.42 -1.03
CA GLU A 329 34.37 -17.78 -2.16
C GLU A 329 34.73 -18.80 -3.26
N LYS A 330 35.20 -20.00 -2.88
CA LYS A 330 35.50 -21.09 -3.81
C LYS A 330 34.26 -21.60 -4.55
N ILE A 331 33.16 -21.84 -3.83
CA ILE A 331 31.88 -22.28 -4.42
C ILE A 331 31.35 -21.21 -5.38
N ILE A 332 31.41 -19.94 -4.99
CA ILE A 332 30.98 -18.82 -5.81
C ILE A 332 31.80 -18.74 -7.10
N LYS A 333 33.14 -18.78 -7.03
CA LYS A 333 34.01 -18.75 -8.22
C LYS A 333 33.69 -19.90 -9.17
N GLN A 334 33.53 -21.12 -8.64
CA GLN A 334 33.19 -22.27 -9.46
C GLN A 334 31.81 -22.11 -10.11
N THR A 335 30.82 -21.62 -9.36
CA THR A 335 29.46 -21.40 -9.86
C THR A 335 29.44 -20.37 -10.98
N LEU A 336 30.14 -19.25 -10.81
CA LEU A 336 30.23 -18.20 -11.83
C LEU A 336 30.92 -18.71 -13.10
N LYS A 337 32.00 -19.49 -12.96
CA LYS A 337 32.70 -20.14 -14.08
C LYS A 337 31.78 -21.11 -14.83
N ASP A 338 31.02 -21.91 -14.10
CA ASP A 338 30.05 -22.85 -14.65
C ASP A 338 28.90 -22.16 -15.40
N VAL A 339 28.39 -21.04 -14.88
CA VAL A 339 27.24 -20.32 -15.44
C VAL A 339 27.64 -19.52 -16.68
N TYR A 340 28.76 -18.80 -16.62
CA TYR A 340 29.16 -17.84 -17.65
C TYR A 340 30.27 -18.37 -18.58
N SER A 341 30.84 -19.54 -18.30
CA SER A 341 31.97 -20.10 -19.06
C SER A 341 33.18 -19.17 -19.17
N LYS A 342 33.36 -18.26 -18.20
CA LYS A 342 34.47 -17.31 -18.11
C LYS A 342 34.91 -17.14 -16.66
N ASP A 343 36.17 -16.79 -16.47
CA ASP A 343 36.69 -16.43 -15.15
C ASP A 343 36.25 -15.00 -14.80
N LEU A 344 35.61 -14.84 -13.64
CA LEU A 344 35.13 -13.56 -13.11
C LEU A 344 35.81 -13.27 -11.78
N GLU A 345 36.12 -12.01 -11.54
CA GLU A 345 36.77 -11.57 -10.30
C GLU A 345 35.72 -11.26 -9.25
N ILE A 346 35.97 -11.69 -8.00
CA ILE A 346 35.12 -11.32 -6.86
C ILE A 346 35.70 -10.05 -6.24
N SER A 347 34.92 -8.96 -6.27
CA SER A 347 35.34 -7.67 -5.73
C SER A 347 35.01 -7.49 -4.25
N ASN A 348 33.94 -8.11 -3.78
CA ASN A 348 33.53 -8.08 -2.37
C ASN A 348 32.77 -9.36 -2.03
N ILE A 349 32.96 -9.87 -0.82
CA ILE A 349 32.20 -10.99 -0.27
C ILE A 349 31.88 -10.69 1.20
N SER A 350 30.61 -10.85 1.56
CA SER A 350 30.08 -10.56 2.89
C SER A 350 29.14 -11.66 3.34
N TYR A 351 29.22 -12.02 4.61
CA TYR A 351 28.23 -12.86 5.26
C TYR A 351 27.01 -12.03 5.65
N ARG A 352 25.84 -12.59 5.46
CA ARG A 352 24.56 -12.01 5.82
C ARG A 352 23.79 -13.03 6.64
N ASP A 353 23.58 -12.72 7.91
CA ASP A 353 22.58 -13.39 8.74
C ASP A 353 21.44 -12.41 8.94
N VAL A 354 20.47 -12.42 8.02
CA VAL A 354 19.22 -11.71 8.28
C VAL A 354 18.26 -12.69 8.90
N GLN A 355 18.20 -12.64 10.22
CA GLN A 355 16.99 -13.04 10.90
C GLN A 355 15.93 -11.98 10.56
N ASN A 356 15.08 -12.29 9.59
CA ASN A 356 13.89 -11.50 9.21
C ASN A 356 14.18 -10.12 8.62
N ASN A 357 14.40 -10.05 7.30
CA ASN A 357 14.39 -8.77 6.61
C ASN A 357 12.96 -8.18 6.60
N TYR A 358 12.85 -6.86 6.81
CA TYR A 358 11.62 -6.12 6.52
C TYR A 358 11.43 -6.07 5.00
N GLY A 359 10.69 -7.06 4.46
CA GLY A 359 10.28 -7.09 3.05
C GLY A 359 10.45 -8.47 2.40
N TYR A 360 9.35 -8.92 1.77
CA TYR A 360 9.22 -10.06 0.85
C TYR A 360 10.06 -11.31 1.15
N TYR A 361 9.39 -12.28 1.78
CA TYR A 361 9.67 -13.71 1.74
C TYR A 361 11.14 -14.08 1.53
N GLN A 362 11.93 -13.97 2.58
CA GLN A 362 13.15 -14.75 2.69
C GLN A 362 13.07 -15.41 4.06
N GLY A 363 13.01 -16.74 4.08
CA GLY A 363 13.18 -17.49 5.32
C GLY A 363 14.50 -17.13 5.99
N ASN A 364 14.75 -17.68 7.18
CA ASN A 364 16.06 -17.57 7.85
C ASN A 364 17.18 -18.04 6.90
N ASN A 365 17.77 -17.11 6.15
CA ASN A 365 18.75 -17.40 5.13
C ASN A 365 20.05 -16.77 5.56
N LYS A 366 20.82 -17.54 6.33
CA LYS A 366 22.25 -17.31 6.46
C LYS A 366 22.86 -17.48 5.07
N ALA A 367 23.50 -16.44 4.57
CA ALA A 367 23.93 -16.38 3.18
C ALA A 367 25.29 -15.72 3.04
N TRP A 368 26.06 -16.17 2.05
CA TRP A 368 27.22 -15.45 1.54
C TRP A 368 26.83 -14.70 0.28
N SER A 369 27.03 -13.39 0.30
CA SER A 369 26.79 -12.50 -0.82
C SER A 369 28.11 -12.01 -1.38
N ALA A 370 28.31 -12.14 -2.69
CA ALA A 370 29.48 -11.61 -3.38
C ALA A 370 29.09 -10.74 -4.58
N THR A 371 29.90 -9.70 -4.82
CA THR A 371 29.87 -8.94 -6.07
C THR A 371 30.99 -9.44 -6.97
N PHE A 372 30.71 -9.55 -8.26
CA PHE A 372 31.68 -9.97 -9.26
C PHE A 372 31.81 -8.95 -10.39
N LYS A 373 32.96 -8.97 -11.07
CA LYS A 373 33.31 -8.11 -12.20
C LYS A 373 33.98 -8.90 -13.31
N GLY A 374 33.90 -8.38 -14.54
CA GLY A 374 34.72 -8.86 -15.65
C GLY A 374 36.20 -8.52 -15.45
N VAL A 375 37.09 -9.41 -15.91
CA VAL A 375 38.55 -9.24 -15.80
C VAL A 375 39.02 -8.04 -16.64
N GLY A 376 39.76 -7.11 -16.03
CA GLY A 376 40.38 -5.96 -16.72
C GLY A 376 39.46 -4.74 -16.95
N GLY A 377 38.27 -4.70 -16.35
CA GLY A 377 37.33 -3.59 -16.48
C GLY A 377 37.61 -2.40 -15.54
N ASN A 378 37.48 -1.18 -16.05
CA ASN A 378 37.24 0.00 -15.20
C ASN A 378 35.81 -0.07 -14.63
N ASN A 379 35.53 0.66 -13.54
CA ASN A 379 34.26 0.60 -12.81
C ASN A 379 33.01 0.60 -13.72
N TYR A 380 32.09 -0.34 -13.47
CA TYR A 380 30.81 -0.58 -14.16
C TYR A 380 30.94 -1.18 -15.58
N THR A 381 31.28 -2.46 -15.67
CA THR A 381 31.20 -3.21 -16.94
C THR A 381 29.86 -3.96 -17.09
N PRO A 382 29.44 -4.35 -18.32
CA PRO A 382 28.26 -5.20 -18.55
C PRO A 382 28.32 -6.59 -17.89
N ASP A 383 29.50 -7.00 -17.43
CA ASP A 383 29.76 -8.29 -16.77
C ASP A 383 29.75 -8.19 -15.24
N ASP A 384 29.51 -7.00 -14.68
CA ASP A 384 29.40 -6.83 -13.24
C ASP A 384 28.08 -7.44 -12.74
N GLY A 385 28.07 -7.92 -11.50
CA GLY A 385 26.86 -8.47 -10.91
C GLY A 385 27.03 -8.87 -9.45
N PHE A 386 26.03 -9.58 -8.94
CA PHE A 386 26.09 -10.18 -7.61
C PHE A 386 25.57 -11.62 -7.63
N ILE A 387 26.04 -12.40 -6.65
CA ILE A 387 25.62 -13.77 -6.38
C ILE A 387 25.46 -13.97 -4.88
N GLU A 388 24.41 -14.68 -4.50
CA GLU A 388 24.11 -15.09 -3.14
C GLU A 388 23.98 -16.61 -3.09
N ILE A 389 24.67 -17.23 -2.13
CA ILE A 389 24.56 -18.66 -1.84
C ILE A 389 24.15 -18.86 -0.38
N ASN A 390 23.37 -19.92 -0.12
CA ASN A 390 23.00 -20.32 1.23
C ASN A 390 24.26 -20.81 1.98
N ALA A 391 24.48 -20.30 3.19
CA ALA A 391 25.67 -20.60 3.98
C ALA A 391 25.69 -22.05 4.51
N GLU A 392 24.54 -22.71 4.62
CA GLU A 392 24.42 -24.05 5.18
C GLU A 392 24.61 -25.16 4.14
N ASN A 393 24.34 -24.91 2.86
CA ASN A 393 24.42 -25.95 1.81
C ASN A 393 25.01 -25.48 0.47
N GLY A 394 25.38 -24.20 0.34
CA GLY A 394 25.98 -23.64 -0.87
C GLY A 394 25.02 -23.50 -2.05
N ALA A 395 23.72 -23.76 -1.87
CA ALA A 395 22.74 -23.60 -2.94
C ALA A 395 22.61 -22.13 -3.36
N ILE A 396 22.39 -21.90 -4.66
CA ILE A 396 22.24 -20.56 -5.22
C ILE A 396 20.92 -19.95 -4.74
N LEU A 397 20.99 -18.84 -4.02
CA LEU A 397 19.81 -18.05 -3.67
C LEU A 397 19.48 -17.04 -4.78
N SER A 398 20.51 -16.37 -5.29
CA SER A 398 20.36 -15.40 -6.38
C SER A 398 21.65 -15.27 -7.19
N ILE A 399 21.54 -15.07 -8.50
CA ILE A 399 22.58 -14.48 -9.35
C ILE A 399 21.90 -13.38 -10.15
N ARG A 400 22.48 -12.19 -10.20
CA ARG A 400 22.05 -11.12 -11.10
C ARG A 400 23.26 -10.47 -11.74
N ARG A 401 23.30 -10.46 -13.07
CA ARG A 401 24.20 -9.62 -13.86
C ARG A 401 23.56 -8.24 -13.99
N TYR A 402 24.33 -7.17 -13.78
CA TYR A 402 23.86 -5.81 -13.99
C TYR A 402 23.64 -5.58 -15.48
N TYR A 403 22.37 -5.54 -15.85
CA TYR A 403 21.95 -5.33 -17.22
C TYR A 403 21.72 -3.83 -17.46
N TYR A 404 22.63 -3.19 -18.18
CA TYR A 404 22.46 -1.82 -18.69
C TYR A 404 22.17 -1.89 -20.19
N PRO A 405 20.93 -1.65 -20.64
CA PRO A 405 20.64 -1.59 -22.06
C PRO A 405 21.22 -0.30 -22.64
N GLU A 406 22.52 -0.29 -22.96
CA GLU A 406 23.16 0.81 -23.69
C GLU A 406 22.75 0.79 -25.18
N LYS A 407 22.37 -0.38 -25.69
CA LYS A 407 22.01 -0.57 -27.10
C LYS A 407 20.57 -0.19 -27.36
N VAL A 408 20.38 0.77 -28.26
CA VAL A 408 19.06 1.24 -28.70
C VAL A 408 18.31 0.19 -29.55
N VAL A 409 19.02 -0.80 -30.09
CA VAL A 409 18.44 -1.89 -30.92
C VAL A 409 19.01 -3.23 -30.45
N VAL A 410 18.14 -4.06 -29.89
CA VAL A 410 18.44 -5.48 -29.56
C VAL A 410 18.24 -6.32 -30.81
N LYS A 411 19.17 -7.25 -31.06
CA LYS A 411 19.06 -8.29 -32.08
C LYS A 411 19.03 -9.66 -31.42
N PRO A 412 17.83 -10.22 -31.14
CA PRO A 412 17.72 -11.53 -30.52
C PRO A 412 18.38 -12.58 -31.40
N THR A 413 19.30 -13.36 -30.85
CA THR A 413 19.86 -14.54 -31.51
C THR A 413 19.27 -15.83 -30.93
N VAL A 414 18.64 -15.73 -29.76
CA VAL A 414 18.03 -16.85 -29.05
C VAL A 414 16.52 -16.75 -29.15
N SER A 415 15.89 -17.87 -29.53
CA SER A 415 14.43 -17.95 -29.55
C SER A 415 13.88 -18.02 -28.13
N LYS A 416 12.64 -17.58 -27.95
CA LYS A 416 11.92 -17.71 -26.67
C LYS A 416 11.86 -19.16 -26.17
N GLU A 417 11.69 -20.11 -27.09
CA GLU A 417 11.66 -21.54 -26.80
C GLU A 417 13.02 -22.06 -26.30
N ASP A 418 14.12 -21.62 -26.92
CA ASP A 418 15.47 -21.99 -26.49
C ASP A 418 15.80 -21.38 -25.11
N ALA A 419 15.38 -20.14 -24.87
CA ALA A 419 15.51 -19.50 -23.57
C ALA A 419 14.71 -20.22 -22.47
N TYR A 420 13.48 -20.69 -22.79
CA TYR A 420 12.68 -21.49 -21.86
C TYR A 420 13.36 -22.82 -21.52
N LYS A 421 13.84 -23.54 -22.54
CA LYS A 421 14.61 -24.78 -22.33
C LYS A 421 15.86 -24.53 -21.49
N LYS A 422 16.56 -23.42 -21.73
CA LYS A 422 17.74 -23.05 -20.93
C LYS A 422 17.37 -22.79 -19.47
N ALA A 423 16.25 -22.11 -19.21
CA ALA A 423 15.75 -21.90 -17.86
C ALA A 423 15.43 -23.24 -17.15
N ILE A 424 14.75 -24.17 -17.83
CA ILE A 424 14.46 -25.51 -17.30
C ILE A 424 15.75 -26.30 -17.04
N GLU A 425 16.74 -26.21 -17.92
CA GLU A 425 18.05 -26.85 -17.73
C GLU A 425 18.76 -26.33 -16.47
N LEU A 426 18.82 -25.00 -16.31
CA LEU A 426 19.44 -24.34 -15.15
C LEU A 426 18.73 -24.72 -13.85
N ILE A 427 17.40 -24.76 -13.84
CA ILE A 427 16.63 -25.18 -12.66
C ILE A 427 16.92 -26.64 -12.31
N GLY A 428 16.96 -27.52 -13.32
CA GLY A 428 17.28 -28.93 -13.12
C GLY A 428 18.71 -29.15 -12.58
N LYS A 429 19.64 -28.25 -12.92
CA LYS A 429 21.03 -28.30 -12.44
C LYS A 429 21.16 -27.77 -11.01
N TYR A 430 20.59 -26.59 -10.73
CA TYR A 430 20.87 -25.84 -9.50
C TYR A 430 19.81 -25.98 -8.41
N TYR A 431 18.61 -26.46 -8.73
CA TYR A 431 17.51 -26.67 -7.77
C TYR A 431 16.90 -28.09 -7.86
N PRO A 432 17.73 -29.15 -7.79
CA PRO A 432 17.25 -30.52 -7.96
C PRO A 432 16.25 -30.96 -6.88
N ASP A 433 16.26 -30.35 -5.70
CA ASP A 433 15.30 -30.61 -4.62
C ASP A 433 13.90 -30.00 -4.88
N LYS A 434 13.80 -29.07 -5.84
CA LYS A 434 12.58 -28.30 -6.14
C LYS A 434 11.93 -28.64 -7.47
N VAL A 435 12.57 -29.43 -8.34
CA VAL A 435 12.05 -29.72 -9.71
C VAL A 435 10.64 -30.32 -9.72
N LYS A 436 10.27 -31.11 -8.71
CA LYS A 436 8.91 -31.70 -8.56
C LYS A 436 7.92 -30.79 -7.85
N GLN A 437 8.38 -29.64 -7.34
CA GLN A 437 7.63 -28.72 -6.51
C GLN A 437 7.35 -27.40 -7.22
N ILE A 438 7.49 -27.32 -8.53
CA ILE A 438 7.24 -26.08 -9.30
C ILE A 438 6.25 -26.32 -10.43
N LYS A 439 5.51 -25.27 -10.80
CA LYS A 439 4.73 -25.22 -12.04
C LYS A 439 5.62 -24.75 -13.18
N THR A 440 5.64 -25.52 -14.27
CA THR A 440 6.49 -25.28 -15.44
C THR A 440 5.80 -24.51 -16.57
N GLU A 441 4.47 -24.37 -16.50
CA GLU A 441 3.69 -23.58 -17.44
C GLU A 441 4.06 -22.10 -17.35
N GLN A 442 4.24 -21.46 -18.50
CA GLN A 442 4.50 -20.04 -18.65
C GLN A 442 3.50 -19.43 -19.63
N SER A 443 3.13 -18.17 -19.38
CA SER A 443 2.33 -17.37 -20.31
C SER A 443 3.20 -16.29 -20.95
N PHE A 444 2.98 -16.02 -22.23
CA PHE A 444 3.72 -15.04 -22.99
C PHE A 444 2.78 -14.06 -23.68
N TYR A 445 3.16 -12.79 -23.61
CA TYR A 445 2.48 -11.69 -24.26
C TYR A 445 3.33 -11.19 -25.42
N ASP A 446 2.72 -10.91 -26.56
CA ASP A 446 3.38 -10.17 -27.62
C ASP A 446 3.56 -8.72 -27.15
N GLN A 447 4.80 -8.34 -26.91
CA GLN A 447 5.16 -7.00 -26.41
C GLN A 447 6.24 -6.39 -27.29
N THR A 448 6.02 -5.14 -27.68
CA THR A 448 7.04 -4.30 -28.31
C THR A 448 7.88 -3.65 -27.22
N TYR A 449 9.21 -3.83 -27.28
CA TYR A 449 10.13 -3.24 -26.33
C TYR A 449 10.69 -1.94 -26.87
N TYR A 450 11.15 -1.09 -25.96
CA TYR A 450 11.75 0.18 -26.33
C TYR A 450 12.92 0.50 -25.42
N ILE A 451 14.06 0.85 -26.02
CA ILE A 451 15.25 1.29 -25.32
C ILE A 451 15.55 2.73 -25.78
N ASN A 452 15.66 3.66 -24.83
CA ASN A 452 15.90 5.09 -25.10
C ASN A 452 14.90 5.69 -26.12
N GLY A 453 13.62 5.32 -26.00
CA GLY A 453 12.55 5.85 -26.85
C GLY A 453 12.44 5.23 -28.25
N LYS A 454 13.35 4.35 -28.67
CA LYS A 454 13.26 3.65 -29.97
C LYS A 454 12.80 2.21 -29.80
N GLU A 455 12.06 1.74 -30.80
CA GLU A 455 11.58 0.37 -30.87
C GLU A 455 12.76 -0.60 -30.89
N SER A 456 12.63 -1.67 -30.12
CA SER A 456 13.62 -2.71 -29.96
C SER A 456 12.93 -4.05 -29.81
N ALA A 457 13.61 -5.12 -30.21
CA ALA A 457 13.19 -6.46 -29.84
C ALA A 457 13.31 -6.69 -28.32
N ILE A 458 12.71 -7.78 -27.85
CA ILE A 458 12.72 -8.22 -26.44
C ILE A 458 14.17 -8.34 -25.96
N PRO A 459 14.65 -7.54 -24.99
CA PRO A 459 16.04 -7.60 -24.51
C PRO A 459 16.34 -8.88 -23.72
N ARG A 460 15.35 -9.39 -23.00
CA ARG A 460 15.47 -10.56 -22.14
C ARG A 460 14.15 -11.34 -22.05
N TYR A 461 14.25 -12.65 -21.97
CA TYR A 461 13.12 -13.53 -21.68
C TYR A 461 13.08 -13.81 -20.18
N TYR A 462 11.97 -13.49 -19.52
CA TYR A 462 11.77 -13.70 -18.09
C TYR A 462 10.75 -14.81 -17.84
N PHE A 463 11.07 -15.73 -16.94
CA PHE A 463 10.25 -16.88 -16.57
C PHE A 463 10.09 -16.92 -15.05
N ASN A 464 8.89 -17.27 -14.58
CA ASN A 464 8.56 -17.38 -13.17
C ASN A 464 7.91 -18.74 -12.85
N PHE A 465 8.62 -19.59 -12.13
CA PHE A 465 8.22 -20.96 -11.80
C PHE A 465 7.74 -21.01 -10.35
N ALA A 466 6.43 -20.82 -10.16
CA ALA A 466 5.80 -20.82 -8.84
C ALA A 466 5.83 -22.21 -8.18
N ARG A 467 5.93 -22.23 -6.85
CA ARG A 467 5.87 -23.46 -6.05
C ARG A 467 4.50 -24.12 -6.20
N SER A 468 4.50 -25.43 -6.30
CA SER A 468 3.32 -26.29 -6.30
C SER A 468 3.37 -27.17 -5.06
N VAL A 469 2.34 -27.07 -4.21
CA VAL A 469 2.18 -27.91 -3.01
C VAL A 469 0.85 -28.64 -3.15
N ASN A 470 0.87 -29.97 -3.19
CA ASN A 470 -0.31 -30.80 -3.44
C ASN A 470 -1.08 -30.40 -4.73
N GLY A 471 -0.37 -29.94 -5.77
CA GLY A 471 -0.96 -29.47 -7.03
C GLY A 471 -1.48 -28.02 -7.01
N ILE A 472 -1.46 -27.37 -5.85
CA ILE A 472 -1.95 -25.99 -5.65
C ILE A 472 -0.78 -25.02 -5.78
N THR A 473 -0.99 -23.93 -6.53
CA THR A 473 0.03 -22.89 -6.72
C THR A 473 0.24 -22.12 -5.42
N PHE A 474 1.50 -21.80 -5.12
CA PHE A 474 1.89 -20.82 -4.12
C PHE A 474 2.86 -19.83 -4.75
N MET A 475 2.34 -18.70 -5.22
CA MET A 475 3.07 -17.75 -6.09
C MET A 475 4.20 -17.03 -5.36
N GLU A 476 4.04 -16.85 -4.06
CA GLU A 476 4.99 -16.16 -3.16
C GLU A 476 6.25 -16.99 -2.90
N ASN A 477 6.27 -18.28 -3.27
CA ASN A 477 7.51 -19.05 -3.42
C ASN A 477 7.69 -19.39 -4.90
N ASN A 478 8.83 -19.02 -5.46
CA ASN A 478 9.10 -19.26 -6.87
C ASN A 478 10.60 -19.28 -7.16
N ILE A 479 10.92 -19.84 -8.33
CA ILE A 479 12.21 -19.66 -8.96
C ILE A 479 11.98 -18.81 -10.19
N SER A 480 12.65 -17.67 -10.28
CA SER A 480 12.61 -16.81 -11.47
C SER A 480 13.93 -16.89 -12.23
N VAL A 481 13.83 -16.84 -13.56
CA VAL A 481 14.99 -16.92 -14.47
C VAL A 481 14.83 -15.86 -15.57
N ALA A 482 15.87 -15.07 -15.82
CA ALA A 482 15.96 -14.15 -16.94
C ALA A 482 17.13 -14.53 -17.85
N ILE A 483 16.86 -14.70 -19.14
CA ILE A 483 17.85 -15.04 -20.17
C ILE A 483 18.00 -13.87 -21.13
N ASP A 484 19.24 -13.49 -21.45
CA ASP A 484 19.55 -12.48 -22.46
C ASP A 484 19.11 -12.96 -23.84
N SER A 485 18.37 -12.11 -24.57
CA SER A 485 17.86 -12.47 -25.90
C SER A 485 18.94 -12.50 -26.99
N GLU A 486 20.00 -11.70 -26.85
CA GLU A 486 21.09 -11.58 -27.83
C GLU A 486 22.15 -12.64 -27.62
N THR A 487 22.44 -13.03 -26.37
CA THR A 487 23.54 -13.95 -26.06
C THR A 487 23.09 -15.32 -25.56
N GLY A 488 21.86 -15.44 -25.04
CA GLY A 488 21.39 -16.65 -24.36
C GLY A 488 21.99 -16.86 -22.98
N GLU A 489 22.78 -15.91 -22.48
CA GLU A 489 23.39 -15.99 -21.15
C GLU A 489 22.36 -15.74 -20.04
N LEU A 490 22.65 -16.28 -18.86
CA LEU A 490 21.86 -16.01 -17.67
C LEU A 490 22.04 -14.54 -17.24
N LEU A 491 20.95 -13.79 -17.17
CA LEU A 491 20.94 -12.45 -16.57
C LEU A 491 20.54 -12.51 -15.11
N GLU A 492 19.57 -13.36 -14.77
CA GLU A 492 19.04 -13.50 -13.43
C GLU A 492 18.60 -14.93 -13.16
N ILE A 493 18.96 -15.48 -12.00
CA ILE A 493 18.25 -16.59 -11.39
C ILE A 493 18.03 -16.25 -9.93
N SER A 494 16.80 -16.34 -9.44
CA SER A 494 16.47 -16.03 -8.06
C SER A 494 15.50 -17.05 -7.51
N CYS A 495 15.81 -17.61 -6.34
CA CYS A 495 15.00 -18.59 -5.65
C CYS A 495 14.43 -17.96 -4.38
N ASN A 496 13.18 -17.53 -4.46
CA ASN A 496 12.41 -17.13 -3.29
C ASN A 496 11.70 -18.38 -2.74
N TRP A 497 12.23 -18.93 -1.65
CA TRP A 497 11.72 -20.17 -1.08
C TRP A 497 11.79 -20.16 0.44
N SER A 498 10.72 -20.59 1.09
CA SER A 498 10.67 -20.72 2.55
C SER A 498 10.33 -22.16 2.93
N ASN A 499 11.21 -22.78 3.71
CA ASN A 499 11.06 -24.18 4.13
C ASN A 499 10.13 -24.34 5.34
N ASP A 500 10.04 -23.32 6.20
CA ASP A 500 9.30 -23.39 7.48
C ASP A 500 7.80 -23.08 7.36
N ILE A 501 7.27 -23.06 6.14
CA ILE A 501 5.85 -22.78 5.89
C ILE A 501 5.00 -23.99 6.30
N LYS A 502 4.00 -23.73 7.15
CA LYS A 502 3.01 -24.72 7.58
C LYS A 502 1.76 -24.59 6.73
N PHE A 503 1.67 -25.40 5.69
CA PHE A 503 0.49 -25.44 4.84
C PHE A 503 -0.72 -26.03 5.60
N PRO A 504 -1.91 -25.43 5.48
CA PRO A 504 -3.10 -25.93 6.16
C PRO A 504 -3.52 -27.30 5.60
N THR A 505 -4.01 -28.17 6.47
CA THR A 505 -4.65 -29.43 6.05
C THR A 505 -5.97 -29.13 5.35
N ILE A 506 -6.11 -29.61 4.12
CA ILE A 506 -7.33 -29.42 3.33
C ILE A 506 -8.34 -30.49 3.74
N THR A 507 -9.31 -30.11 4.60
CA THR A 507 -10.39 -31.01 5.02
C THR A 507 -11.64 -30.82 4.18
N ARG A 508 -12.00 -29.57 3.88
CA ARG A 508 -13.16 -29.19 3.08
C ARG A 508 -12.93 -27.83 2.41
N ILE A 509 -13.25 -27.76 1.13
CA ILE A 509 -13.32 -26.51 0.36
C ILE A 509 -14.60 -26.48 -0.47
N VAL A 510 -15.05 -25.27 -0.82
CA VAL A 510 -16.09 -25.08 -1.85
C VAL A 510 -15.56 -25.55 -3.20
N SER A 511 -16.45 -25.97 -4.10
CA SER A 511 -16.05 -26.39 -5.45
C SER A 511 -15.62 -25.19 -6.31
N GLU A 512 -14.91 -25.42 -7.43
CA GLU A 512 -14.57 -24.36 -8.39
C GLU A 512 -15.83 -23.67 -8.94
N ASP A 513 -16.86 -24.45 -9.29
CA ASP A 513 -18.11 -23.92 -9.82
C ASP A 513 -18.88 -23.11 -8.77
N GLU A 514 -18.92 -23.58 -7.52
CA GLU A 514 -19.49 -22.81 -6.41
C GLU A 514 -18.71 -21.51 -6.16
N ALA A 515 -17.37 -21.55 -6.18
CA ALA A 515 -16.55 -20.35 -6.06
C ALA A 515 -16.78 -19.36 -7.22
N LYS A 516 -17.02 -19.87 -8.43
CA LYS A 516 -17.35 -19.06 -9.61
C LYS A 516 -18.71 -18.38 -9.47
N GLU A 517 -19.71 -19.08 -8.95
CA GLU A 517 -21.02 -18.50 -8.64
C GLU A 517 -20.91 -17.42 -7.55
N LEU A 518 -20.20 -17.72 -6.46
CA LEU A 518 -19.97 -16.79 -5.36
C LEU A 518 -19.26 -15.53 -5.86
N TYR A 519 -18.20 -15.69 -6.64
CA TYR A 519 -17.49 -14.59 -7.27
C TYR A 519 -18.41 -13.77 -8.17
N ALA A 520 -19.13 -14.39 -9.11
CA ALA A 520 -20.04 -13.69 -10.01
C ALA A 520 -21.12 -12.90 -9.24
N ASN A 521 -21.60 -13.41 -8.11
CA ASN A 521 -22.58 -12.72 -7.27
C ASN A 521 -22.04 -11.45 -6.60
N THR A 522 -20.72 -11.33 -6.42
CA THR A 522 -20.09 -10.11 -5.88
C THR A 522 -20.06 -8.95 -6.87
N TYR A 523 -20.38 -9.17 -8.15
CA TYR A 523 -20.40 -8.13 -9.19
C TYR A 523 -21.78 -7.95 -9.83
N SER A 524 -22.07 -6.72 -10.25
CA SER A 524 -23.06 -6.40 -11.29
C SER A 524 -22.35 -6.26 -12.63
N THR A 525 -23.07 -6.41 -13.75
CA THR A 525 -22.54 -6.04 -15.06
C THR A 525 -23.22 -4.77 -15.52
N GLU A 526 -22.42 -3.76 -15.84
CA GLU A 526 -22.90 -2.44 -16.19
C GLU A 526 -22.39 -2.04 -17.58
N LEU A 527 -23.25 -1.32 -18.31
CA LEU A 527 -22.91 -0.72 -19.60
C LEU A 527 -22.13 0.57 -19.37
N GLN A 528 -20.94 0.69 -19.94
CA GLN A 528 -20.02 1.81 -19.74
C GLN A 528 -19.31 2.15 -21.05
N TYR A 529 -18.88 3.40 -21.20
CA TYR A 529 -17.85 3.75 -22.15
C TYR A 529 -16.48 3.46 -21.52
N SER A 530 -15.58 2.85 -22.28
CA SER A 530 -14.19 2.63 -21.87
C SER A 530 -13.20 3.00 -22.96
N LYS A 531 -12.04 3.54 -22.55
CA LYS A 531 -10.91 3.75 -23.46
C LYS A 531 -10.25 2.40 -23.75
N VAL A 532 -10.14 2.03 -25.02
CA VAL A 532 -9.45 0.82 -25.48
C VAL A 532 -8.30 1.24 -26.37
N ASN A 533 -7.09 0.73 -26.10
CA ASN A 533 -5.95 0.97 -26.96
C ASN A 533 -6.01 0.06 -28.20
N VAL A 534 -6.27 0.65 -29.36
CA VAL A 534 -6.32 -0.06 -30.64
C VAL A 534 -4.97 -0.12 -31.36
N SER A 535 -3.98 0.64 -30.88
CA SER A 535 -2.62 0.63 -31.42
C SER A 535 -1.84 -0.56 -30.88
N LYS A 536 -1.13 -1.29 -31.76
CA LYS A 536 -0.15 -2.31 -31.34
C LYS A 536 1.10 -1.68 -30.70
N ASP A 537 1.35 -0.40 -30.98
CA ASP A 537 2.45 0.36 -30.37
C ASP A 537 2.00 0.89 -28.99
N THR A 538 2.44 0.24 -27.92
CA THR A 538 2.12 0.62 -26.54
C THR A 538 2.72 1.96 -26.11
N LYS A 539 3.73 2.49 -26.83
CA LYS A 539 4.26 3.84 -26.60
C LYS A 539 3.54 4.92 -27.38
N LYS A 540 2.89 4.59 -28.49
CA LYS A 540 1.96 5.46 -29.22
C LYS A 540 0.56 4.85 -29.17
N PRO A 541 -0.04 4.78 -27.97
CA PRO A 541 -1.38 4.25 -27.84
C PRO A 541 -2.32 5.13 -28.66
N VAL A 542 -3.26 4.48 -29.33
CA VAL A 542 -4.38 5.14 -29.98
C VAL A 542 -5.59 4.66 -29.23
N PHE A 543 -6.21 5.56 -28.48
CA PHE A 543 -7.37 5.22 -27.67
C PHE A 543 -8.64 5.53 -28.44
N GLU A 544 -9.51 4.53 -28.52
CA GLU A 544 -10.89 4.68 -28.96
C GLU A 544 -11.82 4.47 -27.77
N ALA A 545 -12.91 5.24 -27.70
CA ALA A 545 -13.98 4.94 -26.75
C ALA A 545 -14.83 3.81 -27.33
N LYS A 546 -14.99 2.73 -26.57
CA LYS A 546 -15.91 1.64 -26.89
C LYS A 546 -17.04 1.60 -25.88
N LEU A 547 -18.24 1.23 -26.36
CA LEU A 547 -19.35 0.88 -25.49
C LEU A 547 -19.18 -0.58 -25.06
N VAL A 548 -19.03 -0.83 -23.77
CA VAL A 548 -18.70 -2.15 -23.22
C VAL A 548 -19.55 -2.50 -22.01
N TYR A 549 -19.74 -3.80 -21.78
CA TYR A 549 -20.21 -4.32 -20.51
C TYR A 549 -19.02 -4.70 -19.62
N LYS A 550 -19.01 -4.20 -18.39
CA LYS A 550 -17.94 -4.44 -17.40
C LYS A 550 -18.48 -4.94 -16.06
N PRO A 551 -17.74 -5.82 -15.37
CA PRO A 551 -18.05 -6.18 -14.00
C PRO A 551 -17.79 -4.98 -13.07
N VAL A 552 -18.75 -4.66 -12.21
CA VAL A 552 -18.70 -3.60 -11.21
C VAL A 552 -18.96 -4.24 -9.84
N SER A 553 -18.06 -4.02 -8.88
CA SER A 553 -18.18 -4.64 -7.55
C SER A 553 -19.44 -4.14 -6.84
N LYS A 554 -20.16 -5.05 -6.18
CA LYS A 554 -21.22 -4.72 -5.21
C LYS A 554 -20.66 -4.56 -3.78
N LEU A 555 -19.39 -4.89 -3.59
CA LEU A 555 -18.70 -4.80 -2.30
C LEU A 555 -17.96 -3.47 -2.18
N ASN A 556 -18.11 -2.84 -1.02
CA ASN A 556 -17.37 -1.68 -0.58
C ASN A 556 -16.06 -2.15 0.07
N GLY A 557 -14.93 -1.59 -0.32
CA GLY A 557 -13.66 -1.98 0.30
C GLY A 557 -12.43 -1.45 -0.42
N ASN A 558 -11.29 -1.56 0.26
CA ASN A 558 -10.00 -1.22 -0.30
C ASN A 558 -9.53 -2.34 -1.23
N LEU A 559 -10.03 -2.32 -2.47
CA LEU A 559 -9.66 -3.26 -3.52
C LEU A 559 -8.34 -2.81 -4.16
N TYR A 560 -7.24 -2.85 -3.42
CA TYR A 560 -5.90 -2.71 -4.01
C TYR A 560 -5.63 -3.95 -4.89
N GLY A 561 -5.72 -3.78 -6.20
CA GLY A 561 -5.48 -4.84 -7.19
C GLY A 561 -6.77 -5.39 -7.79
N GLU A 562 -6.67 -5.81 -9.05
CA GLU A 562 -7.79 -6.34 -9.81
C GLU A 562 -8.30 -7.65 -9.17
N TYR A 563 -9.58 -7.62 -8.77
CA TYR A 563 -10.46 -8.73 -8.38
C TYR A 563 -10.41 -9.25 -6.93
N ILE A 564 -11.62 -9.37 -6.37
CA ILE A 564 -11.94 -10.03 -5.11
C ILE A 564 -11.58 -11.52 -5.18
N ASN A 565 -10.85 -12.04 -4.18
CA ASN A 565 -10.61 -13.48 -4.04
C ASN A 565 -11.74 -14.12 -3.22
N ILE A 566 -11.97 -15.42 -3.39
CA ILE A 566 -12.92 -16.18 -2.56
C ILE A 566 -12.12 -17.10 -1.63
N ASP A 567 -12.35 -17.03 -0.32
CA ASP A 567 -11.76 -17.98 0.63
C ASP A 567 -12.31 -19.38 0.34
N ALA A 568 -11.42 -20.33 0.09
CA ALA A 568 -11.80 -21.65 -0.40
C ALA A 568 -12.52 -22.49 0.67
N VAL A 569 -12.35 -22.19 1.96
CA VAL A 569 -12.97 -22.96 3.06
C VAL A 569 -14.35 -22.41 3.39
N THR A 570 -14.50 -21.09 3.38
CA THR A 570 -15.72 -20.40 3.81
C THR A 570 -16.62 -19.97 2.65
N GLY A 571 -16.10 -19.88 1.43
CA GLY A 571 -16.82 -19.37 0.27
C GLY A 571 -17.05 -17.85 0.31
N ARG A 572 -16.36 -17.12 1.19
CA ARG A 572 -16.58 -15.68 1.39
C ARG A 572 -15.57 -14.84 0.61
N PRO A 573 -15.96 -13.64 0.13
CA PRO A 573 -15.03 -12.71 -0.47
C PRO A 573 -13.99 -12.23 0.54
N VAL A 574 -12.73 -12.21 0.14
CA VAL A 574 -11.62 -11.74 0.97
C VAL A 574 -10.77 -10.70 0.25
N ASP A 575 -10.22 -9.77 1.02
CA ASP A 575 -9.31 -8.73 0.56
C ASP A 575 -7.89 -9.29 0.28
N TYR A 576 -6.96 -8.41 -0.11
CA TYR A 576 -5.56 -8.78 -0.33
C TYR A 576 -4.87 -9.31 0.94
N SER A 577 -5.32 -8.87 2.12
CA SER A 577 -4.88 -9.34 3.43
C SER A 577 -5.52 -10.67 3.83
N GLY A 578 -6.42 -11.23 3.02
CA GLY A 578 -7.16 -12.45 3.33
C GLY A 578 -8.22 -12.26 4.40
N ASN A 579 -8.61 -11.03 4.74
CA ASN A 579 -9.74 -10.75 5.63
C ASN A 579 -11.04 -10.76 4.84
N GLU A 580 -12.12 -11.19 5.49
CA GLU A 580 -13.46 -11.14 4.88
C GLU A 580 -13.85 -9.69 4.52
N ILE A 581 -14.26 -9.48 3.27
CA ILE A 581 -14.81 -8.20 2.82
C ILE A 581 -16.27 -8.14 3.29
N ASP A 582 -16.52 -7.29 4.27
CA ASP A 582 -17.81 -7.14 4.92
C ASP A 582 -18.42 -5.76 4.62
N ASN A 583 -19.64 -5.76 4.06
CA ASN A 583 -20.43 -4.57 3.73
C ASN A 583 -21.25 -4.02 4.93
N ASN A 584 -20.87 -4.32 6.17
CA ASN A 584 -21.65 -3.98 7.37
C ASN A 584 -21.78 -2.49 7.68
N ILE A 585 -21.06 -1.60 6.99
CA ILE A 585 -21.17 -0.15 7.24
C ILE A 585 -22.59 0.40 7.07
N ASN A 586 -23.38 -0.13 6.13
CA ASN A 586 -24.76 0.32 5.92
C ASN A 586 -25.70 -0.17 7.03
N ALA A 587 -25.56 -1.43 7.45
CA ALA A 587 -26.30 -1.97 8.59
C ALA A 587 -25.94 -1.21 9.89
N PHE A 588 -24.66 -0.87 10.05
CA PHE A 588 -24.18 -0.05 11.15
C PHE A 588 -24.76 1.36 11.12
N LYS A 589 -24.75 2.05 9.97
CA LYS A 589 -25.37 3.37 9.77
C LYS A 589 -26.83 3.37 10.21
N GLU A 590 -27.62 2.39 9.78
CA GLU A 590 -29.02 2.29 10.20
C GLU A 590 -29.16 1.97 11.71
N LYS A 591 -28.27 1.14 12.28
CA LYS A 591 -28.28 0.83 13.73
C LYS A 591 -28.05 2.05 14.62
N ILE A 592 -27.22 3.00 14.19
CA ILE A 592 -26.88 4.19 14.99
C ILE A 592 -27.73 5.42 14.65
N LYS A 593 -28.63 5.32 13.68
CA LYS A 593 -29.43 6.41 13.15
C LYS A 593 -30.27 7.07 14.24
N GLY A 594 -30.20 8.39 14.33
CA GLY A 594 -30.91 9.19 15.33
C GLY A 594 -30.26 9.18 16.71
N ASN A 595 -29.12 8.51 16.90
CA ASN A 595 -28.29 8.66 18.08
C ASN A 595 -27.64 10.05 18.07
N LYS A 596 -27.62 10.75 19.21
CA LYS A 596 -26.95 12.06 19.31
C LYS A 596 -25.45 12.02 18.99
N TYR A 597 -24.81 10.85 19.09
CA TYR A 597 -23.40 10.63 18.77
C TYR A 597 -23.19 9.89 17.43
N GLU A 598 -24.18 9.93 16.53
CA GLU A 598 -24.11 9.26 15.23
C GLU A 598 -22.85 9.64 14.45
N LYS A 599 -22.47 10.92 14.44
CA LYS A 599 -21.27 11.42 13.76
C LYS A 599 -19.99 10.80 14.33
N GLU A 600 -19.85 10.80 15.65
CA GLU A 600 -18.68 10.29 16.36
C GLU A 600 -18.51 8.78 16.11
N LEU A 601 -19.61 8.03 16.18
CA LEU A 601 -19.61 6.59 15.90
C LEU A 601 -19.20 6.28 14.46
N LEU A 602 -19.65 7.06 13.48
CA LEU A 602 -19.23 6.91 12.08
C LEU A 602 -17.72 7.18 11.90
N LEU A 603 -17.18 8.19 12.59
CA LEU A 603 -15.75 8.52 12.52
C LEU A 603 -14.88 7.43 13.17
N LEU A 604 -15.32 6.85 14.29
CA LEU A 604 -14.67 5.72 14.93
C LEU A 604 -14.71 4.46 14.06
N ALA A 605 -15.84 4.17 13.43
CA ALA A 605 -16.02 3.04 12.52
C ALA A 605 -15.11 3.18 11.29
N LYS A 606 -15.11 4.35 10.64
CA LYS A 606 -14.18 4.65 9.53
C LYS A 606 -12.72 4.44 9.93
N SER A 607 -12.38 4.83 11.15
CA SER A 607 -11.02 4.71 11.68
C SER A 607 -10.67 3.30 12.16
N SER A 608 -11.55 2.31 11.98
CA SER A 608 -11.40 0.93 12.51
C SER A 608 -11.14 0.86 14.02
N ILE A 609 -11.58 1.88 14.78
CA ILE A 609 -11.47 1.90 16.24
C ILE A 609 -12.58 1.05 16.87
N ILE A 610 -13.75 1.02 16.22
CA ILE A 610 -14.86 0.13 16.55
C ILE A 610 -15.14 -0.81 15.38
N ASP A 611 -15.52 -2.04 15.70
CA ASP A 611 -15.96 -3.05 14.73
C ASP A 611 -17.46 -2.89 14.46
N THR A 612 -17.81 -2.52 13.23
CA THR A 612 -19.20 -2.26 12.81
C THR A 612 -20.13 -3.48 12.92
N LYS A 613 -19.58 -4.69 12.90
CA LYS A 613 -20.34 -5.95 12.99
C LYS A 613 -20.70 -6.29 14.43
N THR A 614 -19.75 -6.14 15.34
CA THR A 614 -19.87 -6.59 16.73
C THR A 614 -20.24 -5.47 17.70
N PHE A 615 -20.19 -4.20 17.27
CA PHE A 615 -20.53 -3.06 18.13
C PHE A 615 -22.00 -3.11 18.55
N ASP A 616 -22.23 -3.12 19.86
CA ASP A 616 -23.54 -2.97 20.49
C ASP A 616 -23.47 -1.83 21.50
N SER A 617 -24.19 -0.74 21.24
CA SER A 617 -24.20 0.46 22.08
C SER A 617 -24.67 0.22 23.51
N SER A 618 -25.52 -0.81 23.71
CA SER A 618 -26.14 -1.10 25.01
C SER A 618 -25.32 -2.06 25.88
N LYS A 619 -24.38 -2.79 25.28
CA LYS A 619 -23.50 -3.72 25.98
C LYS A 619 -22.69 -2.99 27.04
N VAL A 620 -22.56 -3.57 28.23
CA VAL A 620 -21.61 -3.09 29.25
C VAL A 620 -20.19 -3.37 28.76
N ALA A 621 -19.35 -2.35 28.76
CA ALA A 621 -17.98 -2.44 28.28
C ALA A 621 -17.11 -3.25 29.25
N THR A 622 -16.37 -4.21 28.71
CA THR A 622 -15.37 -4.96 29.45
C THR A 622 -14.02 -4.27 29.42
N ARG A 623 -13.11 -4.68 30.31
CA ARG A 623 -11.71 -4.24 30.29
C ARG A 623 -11.05 -4.52 28.94
N LEU A 624 -11.29 -5.68 28.33
CA LEU A 624 -10.76 -5.99 27.00
C LEU A 624 -11.28 -5.04 25.92
N ASP A 625 -12.58 -4.71 25.93
CA ASP A 625 -13.18 -3.79 24.95
C ASP A 625 -12.50 -2.42 25.00
N LEU A 626 -12.29 -1.88 26.21
CA LEU A 626 -11.58 -0.62 26.43
C LEU A 626 -10.15 -0.68 25.91
N ILE A 627 -9.42 -1.75 26.19
CA ILE A 627 -8.01 -1.88 25.79
C ILE A 627 -7.90 -1.94 24.27
N LYS A 628 -8.71 -2.78 23.61
CA LYS A 628 -8.74 -2.85 22.14
C LYS A 628 -9.01 -1.47 21.53
N MET A 629 -9.99 -0.74 22.07
CA MET A 629 -10.38 0.56 21.54
C MET A 629 -9.29 1.62 21.74
N LEU A 630 -8.62 1.66 22.90
CA LEU A 630 -7.52 2.60 23.16
C LEU A 630 -6.27 2.27 22.34
N VAL A 631 -5.94 0.97 22.19
CA VAL A 631 -4.82 0.54 21.34
C VAL A 631 -5.10 0.91 19.88
N ASN A 632 -6.31 0.67 19.38
CA ASN A 632 -6.70 1.11 18.03
C ASN A 632 -6.67 2.64 17.89
N ALA A 633 -7.10 3.38 18.92
CA ALA A 633 -7.07 4.83 18.94
C ALA A 633 -5.64 5.39 18.85
N LYS A 634 -4.69 4.81 19.61
CA LYS A 634 -3.24 5.15 19.56
C LYS A 634 -2.55 4.65 18.29
N GLY A 635 -3.19 3.72 17.57
CA GLY A 635 -2.75 3.11 16.33
C GLY A 635 -2.03 1.80 16.60
N TYR A 636 -2.70 0.66 16.44
CA TYR A 636 -2.10 -0.65 16.67
C TYR A 636 -0.97 -0.96 15.67
N ARG A 637 0.13 -1.54 16.16
CA ARG A 637 1.37 -1.79 15.40
C ARG A 637 1.85 -3.22 15.60
N PRO A 638 1.51 -4.15 14.70
CA PRO A 638 1.90 -5.54 14.85
C PRO A 638 3.43 -5.72 14.76
N TYR A 639 4.13 -4.88 14.02
CA TYR A 639 5.56 -5.07 13.73
C TYR A 639 6.46 -4.92 14.95
N ILE A 640 6.06 -4.08 15.93
CA ILE A 640 6.81 -3.94 17.17
C ILE A 640 6.51 -5.07 18.17
N LEU A 641 5.51 -5.93 17.93
CA LEU A 641 5.14 -7.02 18.86
C LEU A 641 6.32 -7.97 19.12
N ARG A 642 7.23 -8.12 18.16
CA ARG A 642 8.43 -8.97 18.31
C ARG A 642 9.44 -8.40 19.31
N ASP A 643 9.47 -7.08 19.44
CA ASP A 643 10.39 -6.36 20.34
C ASP A 643 9.75 -6.05 21.70
N ILE A 644 8.46 -6.37 21.87
CA ILE A 644 7.74 -6.19 23.12
C ILE A 644 7.91 -7.45 23.99
N GLU A 645 8.25 -7.24 25.27
CA GLU A 645 8.33 -8.31 26.26
C GLU A 645 7.03 -9.13 26.35
N ASP A 646 7.16 -10.41 26.70
CA ASP A 646 6.01 -11.24 27.03
C ASP A 646 5.26 -10.67 28.24
N LEU A 647 3.94 -10.94 28.28
CA LEU A 647 3.08 -10.53 29.39
C LEU A 647 3.48 -11.28 30.67
N LYS A 648 3.74 -10.53 31.75
CA LYS A 648 4.07 -11.04 33.09
C LYS A 648 2.83 -11.36 33.91
N PHE A 649 1.70 -10.72 33.61
CA PHE A 649 0.41 -11.06 34.21
C PHE A 649 -0.28 -12.22 33.47
N LYS A 650 -1.13 -12.96 34.18
CA LYS A 650 -2.04 -13.95 33.60
C LYS A 650 -3.19 -13.21 32.92
N SER A 651 -3.31 -13.38 31.60
CA SER A 651 -4.35 -12.72 30.79
C SER A 651 -5.51 -13.62 30.42
N GLY A 652 -5.32 -14.94 30.51
CA GLY A 652 -6.27 -15.94 29.99
C GLY A 652 -6.20 -16.13 28.47
N TYR A 653 -5.24 -15.52 27.77
CA TYR A 653 -5.00 -15.65 26.33
C TYR A 653 -3.62 -16.25 26.04
N GLN A 654 -3.50 -17.03 24.98
CA GLN A 654 -2.23 -17.66 24.60
C GLN A 654 -1.35 -16.69 23.81
N LYS A 655 -0.02 -16.82 23.97
CA LYS A 655 0.95 -16.03 23.21
C LYS A 655 0.72 -16.21 21.70
N GLY A 656 0.63 -15.09 20.99
CA GLY A 656 0.38 -15.05 19.54
C GLY A 656 -1.09 -14.96 19.13
N GLU A 657 -2.04 -15.14 20.05
CA GLU A 657 -3.46 -14.85 19.78
C GLU A 657 -3.71 -13.34 19.64
N GLU A 658 -4.74 -12.96 18.89
CA GLU A 658 -5.09 -11.55 18.65
C GLU A 658 -5.22 -10.76 19.96
N ASN A 659 -5.99 -11.29 20.93
CA ASN A 659 -6.20 -10.61 22.21
C ASN A 659 -4.90 -10.46 22.99
N TYR A 660 -4.01 -11.46 22.97
CA TYR A 660 -2.69 -11.37 23.61
C TYR A 660 -1.86 -10.24 23.02
N ASN A 661 -1.86 -10.11 21.69
CA ASN A 661 -1.13 -9.07 20.98
C ASN A 661 -1.66 -7.67 21.32
N TYR A 662 -2.98 -7.49 21.44
CA TYR A 662 -3.55 -6.22 21.93
C TYR A 662 -3.07 -5.87 23.34
N LEU A 663 -2.92 -6.85 24.22
CA LEU A 663 -2.43 -6.62 25.58
C LEU A 663 -0.95 -6.27 25.60
N GLN A 664 -0.11 -6.89 24.75
CA GLN A 664 1.28 -6.49 24.58
C GLN A 664 1.41 -5.04 24.10
N MET A 665 0.59 -4.66 23.13
CA MET A 665 0.51 -3.27 22.66
C MET A 665 0.07 -2.32 23.77
N ALA A 666 -0.90 -2.71 24.59
CA ALA A 666 -1.37 -1.90 25.70
C ALA A 666 -0.27 -1.67 26.75
N VAL A 667 0.59 -2.67 26.99
CA VAL A 667 1.80 -2.54 27.81
C VAL A 667 2.79 -1.56 27.18
N SER A 668 3.11 -1.74 25.89
CA SER A 668 4.02 -0.83 25.16
C SER A 668 3.54 0.62 25.17
N TYR A 669 2.22 0.83 25.17
CA TYR A 669 1.58 2.14 25.25
C TYR A 669 1.37 2.66 26.68
N ASN A 670 1.88 1.97 27.70
CA ASN A 670 1.71 2.30 29.11
C ASN A 670 0.23 2.43 29.55
N ILE A 671 -0.68 1.76 28.85
CA ILE A 671 -2.11 1.69 29.22
C ILE A 671 -2.29 0.69 30.37
N ILE A 672 -1.50 -0.39 30.38
CA ILE A 672 -1.45 -1.41 31.44
C ILE A 672 0.01 -1.61 31.87
N GLU A 673 0.22 -1.88 33.15
CA GLU A 673 1.54 -2.24 33.69
C GLU A 673 1.84 -3.73 33.47
N ASN A 674 3.07 -4.05 33.09
CA ASN A 674 3.50 -5.44 32.91
C ASN A 674 4.11 -6.00 34.19
N THR A 675 3.28 -6.29 35.19
CA THR A 675 3.68 -6.85 36.49
C THR A 675 3.05 -8.23 36.71
N GLU A 676 3.66 -9.06 37.56
CA GLU A 676 3.09 -10.37 37.90
C GLU A 676 1.76 -10.22 38.63
N GLY A 677 0.79 -11.06 38.28
CA GLY A 677 -0.55 -11.03 38.86
C GLY A 677 -1.60 -11.68 37.96
N ASP A 678 -2.86 -11.57 38.36
CA ASP A 678 -4.02 -11.99 37.57
C ASP A 678 -4.88 -10.76 37.26
N ILE A 679 -5.21 -10.56 35.99
CA ILE A 679 -6.03 -9.44 35.53
C ILE A 679 -7.23 -10.00 34.77
N ASP A 680 -8.43 -9.82 35.33
CA ASP A 680 -9.66 -10.24 34.66
C ASP A 680 -10.03 -9.29 33.51
N PHE A 681 -9.68 -9.66 32.28
CA PHE A 681 -10.02 -8.85 31.11
C PHE A 681 -11.50 -8.90 30.71
N LYS A 682 -12.30 -9.78 31.33
CA LYS A 682 -13.76 -9.87 31.12
C LYS A 682 -14.55 -9.01 32.10
N ALA A 683 -13.89 -8.46 33.12
CA ALA A 683 -14.53 -7.59 34.11
C ALA A 683 -15.21 -6.38 33.44
N GLU A 684 -16.45 -6.13 33.83
CA GLU A 684 -17.23 -4.94 33.43
C GLU A 684 -16.72 -3.70 34.17
N LEU A 685 -16.47 -2.61 33.43
CA LEU A 685 -15.85 -1.41 33.98
C LEU A 685 -16.86 -0.37 34.49
N THR A 686 -16.55 0.26 35.62
CA THR A 686 -17.24 1.47 36.08
C THR A 686 -16.69 2.72 35.38
N ARG A 687 -17.41 3.84 35.49
CA ARG A 687 -17.02 5.11 34.86
C ARG A 687 -15.68 5.65 35.38
N GLU A 688 -15.39 5.51 36.68
CA GLU A 688 -14.09 5.93 37.24
C GLU A 688 -12.92 5.03 36.80
N GLU A 689 -13.18 3.74 36.52
CA GLU A 689 -12.17 2.84 35.97
C GLU A 689 -11.86 3.19 34.51
N VAL A 690 -12.87 3.53 33.70
CA VAL A 690 -12.67 4.04 32.33
C VAL A 690 -11.83 5.33 32.35
N ALA A 691 -12.14 6.25 33.27
CA ALA A 691 -11.36 7.48 33.44
C ALA A 691 -9.88 7.21 33.72
N LYS A 692 -9.57 6.21 34.56
CA LYS A 692 -8.20 5.79 34.85
C LYS A 692 -7.44 5.44 33.57
N TYR A 693 -8.00 4.56 32.74
CA TYR A 693 -7.30 4.09 31.55
C TYR A 693 -7.19 5.15 30.45
N LEU A 694 -8.19 6.02 30.28
CA LEU A 694 -8.10 7.15 29.34
C LEU A 694 -6.91 8.06 29.69
N VAL A 695 -6.76 8.41 30.96
CA VAL A 695 -5.66 9.25 31.45
C VAL A 695 -4.30 8.56 31.31
N LYS A 696 -4.22 7.24 31.54
CA LYS A 696 -3.01 6.44 31.24
C LYS A 696 -2.67 6.50 29.76
N ALA A 697 -3.64 6.29 28.87
CA ALA A 697 -3.43 6.33 27.42
C ALA A 697 -2.98 7.72 26.90
N LEU A 698 -3.36 8.80 27.61
CA LEU A 698 -2.92 10.17 27.36
C LEU A 698 -1.53 10.49 27.94
N GLY A 699 -0.96 9.63 28.78
CA GLY A 699 0.34 9.84 29.42
C GLY A 699 0.29 10.78 30.63
N TYR A 700 -0.88 10.97 31.25
CA TYR A 700 -1.07 11.86 32.41
C TYR A 700 -1.15 11.12 33.75
N GLU A 701 -0.71 9.87 33.81
CA GLU A 701 -0.82 9.04 35.03
C GLU A 701 -0.08 9.64 36.22
N ASP A 702 1.18 10.07 36.04
CA ASP A 702 1.98 10.64 37.13
C ASP A 702 1.34 11.92 37.68
N LEU A 703 0.77 12.73 36.79
CA LEU A 703 0.02 13.92 37.18
C LEU A 703 -1.24 13.53 37.97
N ALA A 704 -2.00 12.54 37.49
CA ALA A 704 -3.23 12.06 38.13
C ALA A 704 -3.00 11.50 39.54
N LYS A 705 -1.83 10.90 39.80
CA LYS A 705 -1.45 10.39 41.14
C LYS A 705 -1.22 11.49 42.18
N VAL A 706 -1.05 12.76 41.77
CA VAL A 706 -0.88 13.90 42.68
C VAL A 706 -2.24 14.36 43.25
N ASN A 707 -2.93 13.51 44.01
CA ASN A 707 -4.32 13.74 44.45
C ASN A 707 -4.57 15.08 45.18
N LYS A 708 -3.53 15.66 45.79
CA LYS A 708 -3.63 16.91 46.58
C LYS A 708 -3.93 18.15 45.74
N ILE A 709 -3.62 18.16 44.44
CA ILE A 709 -3.85 19.34 43.59
C ILE A 709 -5.21 19.34 42.90
N PHE A 710 -5.95 18.23 42.95
CA PHE A 710 -7.22 18.07 42.27
C PHE A 710 -8.41 18.35 43.18
N VAL A 711 -9.41 19.03 42.63
CA VAL A 711 -10.69 19.30 43.28
C VAL A 711 -11.81 18.94 42.30
N LEU A 712 -12.66 18.02 42.71
CA LEU A 712 -13.87 17.66 41.96
C LEU A 712 -15.01 18.58 42.41
N GLN A 713 -15.74 19.12 41.43
CA GLN A 713 -16.88 20.03 41.66
C GLN A 713 -18.23 19.35 41.36
N ASN A 714 -18.21 18.08 40.96
CA ASN A 714 -19.40 17.28 40.72
C ASN A 714 -20.13 16.97 42.05
N LYS A 715 -21.46 16.79 41.95
CA LYS A 715 -22.33 16.62 43.12
C LYS A 715 -22.05 15.35 43.92
N ASP A 716 -21.47 14.34 43.28
CA ASP A 716 -21.14 13.02 43.80
C ASP A 716 -19.62 12.79 43.93
N SER A 717 -18.84 13.87 44.07
CA SER A 717 -17.38 13.82 44.27
C SER A 717 -16.94 12.91 45.42
N ASN A 718 -17.77 12.80 46.45
CA ASN A 718 -17.54 11.95 47.62
C ASN A 718 -17.68 10.44 47.33
N GLU A 719 -18.31 10.04 46.22
CA GLU A 719 -18.43 8.64 45.80
C GLU A 719 -17.20 8.15 45.00
N VAL A 720 -16.36 9.07 44.52
CA VAL A 720 -15.15 8.75 43.75
C VAL A 720 -14.09 8.13 44.68
N ASP A 721 -13.46 7.03 44.25
CA ASP A 721 -12.32 6.47 44.98
C ASP A 721 -11.21 7.53 45.13
N GLN A 722 -10.68 7.70 46.34
CA GLN A 722 -9.65 8.71 46.61
C GLN A 722 -8.41 8.55 45.72
N ASN A 723 -8.05 7.33 45.34
CA ASN A 723 -6.93 7.05 44.45
C ASN A 723 -7.23 7.36 42.98
N LEU A 724 -8.51 7.51 42.62
CA LEU A 724 -8.97 7.84 41.27
C LEU A 724 -9.37 9.31 41.11
N LYS A 725 -9.33 10.10 42.19
CA LYS A 725 -9.71 11.52 42.18
C LYS A 725 -9.03 12.33 41.08
N GLY A 726 -7.70 12.20 40.94
CA GLY A 726 -6.97 12.93 39.90
C GLY A 726 -7.34 12.47 38.48
N TYR A 727 -7.61 11.17 38.30
CA TYR A 727 -8.02 10.64 37.00
C TYR A 727 -9.39 11.17 36.57
N VAL A 728 -10.38 11.13 37.48
CA VAL A 728 -11.72 11.70 37.23
C VAL A 728 -11.62 13.21 36.96
N SER A 729 -10.79 13.93 37.72
CA SER A 729 -10.62 15.38 37.54
C SER A 729 -10.04 15.73 36.17
N ILE A 730 -9.08 14.94 35.66
CA ILE A 730 -8.48 15.16 34.35
C ILE A 730 -9.49 14.89 33.22
N VAL A 731 -10.24 13.79 33.28
CA VAL A 731 -11.22 13.49 32.23
C VAL A 731 -12.36 14.51 32.19
N GLU A 732 -12.79 15.03 33.34
CA GLU A 732 -13.75 16.14 33.41
C GLU A 732 -13.15 17.42 32.85
N GLY A 733 -11.96 17.82 33.33
CA GLY A 733 -11.30 19.06 32.91
C GLY A 733 -10.95 19.10 31.41
N LEU A 734 -10.74 17.94 30.80
CA LEU A 734 -10.48 17.80 29.36
C LEU A 734 -11.75 17.53 28.53
N ASN A 735 -12.93 17.46 29.17
CA ASN A 735 -14.22 17.12 28.57
C ASN A 735 -14.18 15.80 27.79
N LEU A 736 -13.62 14.76 28.40
CA LEU A 736 -13.54 13.42 27.79
C LEU A 736 -14.78 12.58 28.10
N MET A 737 -15.37 12.75 29.28
CA MET A 737 -16.57 12.04 29.73
C MET A 737 -17.64 13.03 30.18
N ASP A 738 -18.88 12.81 29.76
CA ASP A 738 -20.00 13.68 30.09
C ASP A 738 -20.49 13.48 31.54
N LEU A 739 -20.90 14.57 32.20
CA LEU A 739 -21.62 14.52 33.47
C LEU A 739 -23.12 14.25 33.23
N LYS A 740 -23.75 13.45 34.10
CA LYS A 740 -25.19 13.18 34.10
C LYS A 740 -25.85 14.01 35.22
N ASP A 741 -26.58 15.06 34.84
CA ASP A 741 -27.25 15.99 35.78
C ASP A 741 -26.32 16.62 36.83
N GLY A 742 -25.06 16.85 36.45
CA GLY A 742 -24.00 17.38 37.31
C GLY A 742 -23.32 16.34 38.22
N ASN A 743 -23.56 15.05 37.97
CA ASN A 743 -22.92 13.92 38.64
C ASN A 743 -21.98 13.19 37.67
N PHE A 744 -20.86 12.66 38.17
CA PHE A 744 -19.96 11.83 37.38
C PHE A 744 -20.41 10.36 37.34
N LYS A 745 -21.13 9.88 38.35
CA LYS A 745 -21.59 8.50 38.55
C LYS A 745 -20.44 7.49 38.58
N PRO A 746 -19.47 7.61 39.51
CA PRO A 746 -18.22 6.86 39.48
C PRO A 746 -18.40 5.34 39.50
N LYS A 747 -19.42 4.82 40.20
CA LYS A 747 -19.67 3.38 40.35
C LYS A 747 -20.61 2.78 39.30
N GLU A 748 -21.21 3.60 38.44
CA GLU A 748 -22.10 3.12 37.37
C GLU A 748 -21.27 2.38 36.32
N LYS A 749 -21.81 1.27 35.81
CA LYS A 749 -21.18 0.50 34.72
C LYS A 749 -21.21 1.30 33.42
N THR A 750 -20.10 1.27 32.69
CA THR A 750 -19.95 2.03 31.44
C THR A 750 -20.45 1.20 30.27
N THR A 751 -21.34 1.77 29.48
CA THR A 751 -21.81 1.17 28.22
C THR A 751 -20.78 1.32 27.10
N MET A 752 -20.84 0.46 26.08
CA MET A 752 -20.01 0.58 24.87
C MET A 752 -20.19 1.92 24.16
N LEU A 753 -21.39 2.51 24.20
CA LEU A 753 -21.63 3.86 23.67
C LEU A 753 -20.84 4.92 24.44
N GLU A 754 -20.92 4.92 25.77
CA GLU A 754 -20.17 5.87 26.60
C GLU A 754 -18.67 5.71 26.43
N LEU A 755 -18.18 4.46 26.37
CA LEU A 755 -16.77 4.18 26.10
C LEU A 755 -16.35 4.73 24.74
N ALA A 756 -17.10 4.44 23.67
CA ALA A 756 -16.80 4.91 22.32
C ALA A 756 -16.72 6.44 22.24
N VAL A 757 -17.71 7.13 22.80
CA VAL A 757 -17.73 8.60 22.86
C VAL A 757 -16.53 9.14 23.65
N SER A 758 -16.19 8.51 24.78
CA SER A 758 -15.06 8.94 25.60
C SER A 758 -13.72 8.76 24.88
N VAL A 759 -13.56 7.66 24.15
CA VAL A 759 -12.39 7.44 23.29
C VAL A 759 -12.37 8.46 22.16
N TYR A 760 -13.48 8.72 21.49
CA TYR A 760 -13.56 9.75 20.44
C TYR A 760 -13.08 11.12 20.94
N ASN A 761 -13.57 11.56 22.10
CA ASN A 761 -13.19 12.83 22.71
C ASN A 761 -11.69 12.89 23.07
N SER A 762 -11.05 11.74 23.27
CA SER A 762 -9.62 11.64 23.57
C SER A 762 -8.73 11.69 22.31
N LEU A 763 -9.25 11.39 21.12
CA LEU A 763 -8.43 11.17 19.91
C LEU A 763 -7.57 12.37 19.53
N GLY A 764 -8.09 13.60 19.62
CA GLY A 764 -7.32 14.81 19.34
C GLY A 764 -6.20 15.12 20.34
N LYS A 765 -6.13 14.38 21.46
CA LYS A 765 -5.15 14.56 22.54
C LYS A 765 -4.22 13.35 22.70
N LEU A 766 -4.57 12.21 22.11
CA LEU A 766 -3.71 11.04 22.11
C LEU A 766 -2.49 11.28 21.22
N GLN A 767 -1.29 11.16 21.81
CA GLN A 767 -0.10 10.96 21.01
C GLN A 767 -0.22 9.61 20.32
N ARG A 768 -0.50 9.65 19.02
CA ARG A 768 -0.38 8.48 18.16
C ARG A 768 1.08 8.18 17.98
N ALA A 769 1.41 6.90 18.08
CA ALA A 769 2.75 6.48 17.70
C ALA A 769 2.91 6.82 16.20
N MET A 770 4.02 7.48 15.84
CA MET A 770 4.34 7.85 14.45
C MET A 770 5.11 6.72 13.76
N TYR A 771 4.81 6.46 12.48
CA TYR A 771 5.29 5.31 11.70
C TYR A 771 6.80 5.09 11.83
#